data_AF-A0A9X3C4L7-F1
#
_entry.id   AF-A0A9X3C4L7-F1
#
_cell.length_a   1.000
_cell.length_b   1.000
_cell.length_c   1.000
_cell.angle_alpha   90.00
_cell.angle_beta   90.00
_cell.angle_gamma   90.00
#
_symmetry.space_group_name_H-M   'P 1'
#
loop_
_entity.id
_entity.type
_entity.pdbx_description
1 polymer ?
#
loop_
_entity_poly.entity_id
_entity_poly.type
_entity_poly.pdbx_seq_one_letter_code
_entity_poly.pdbx_strand_id
1 'polypeptide(L)'
;MITVNNKFFNQQWGLKLINIEDAWSLLNNSQPLNGSLTEKAFGNPNINVVIVDNGVETNNNISVHKSFRGQTTSGNPKFLKNIALENNTYFDFKDYLIGSHGMGVSGIAMAKAHVNNLSSYNGEGVVGVAPNCSFYSITTEKDIQFKLLSMFGLAGLEFTSPSQDVLNDAYNINTDRILISPLMKQRGTPNAGSNLNFFLNGLYADVFNLSLKILSSPNLITENYSKIIFNEISFFGRKGRGCVSVIGAGNDGQDIEPRPNEFLNELASSNKPMIVGAVSVDNTYNWLTNNPPANAKKSNYSNYGARIDICAPGGGEIDAPGFPPALGLQEKNLIFSTTVKGAGDLYSNSPLKLTLKTKVSARELNPIDPDYYDFVVLEFDNSNGLFEGQRIILGEFSTLNNYEMYYVNGVFPSNQIAIKGMKKSTYSNLVDSSGTGTKSIVEFSPMFTKIVAITSNRIIKVENTKGAFASTTDKIYIGTLGDSSSGSTRNIRSINPTTNEITLVSSITANVGDFVIFPKKNSEIFSGNTNGSKKIVVQNTEGFFPGGLVYVEQSDAYSTITSVDVNTRTINLQDPLLYSSTITSGTKYVKNIATGDITTEFNGTSAATPFVSGVAALVLSANNNLSAAEVKHILQKTASSSKTVSGTTIPSYSLNSDGYMHNTHYGTGLVDAGAAVQLALNWHTSTTLQKPKMEIADKLNANIIVNVPASDPVISPDIWIKAFGDTTTTLPTGSIPINTIKTLEDQIIYVRVRNTGNRQSFKECDLRVLIAFTDEDKPAFPFPSKWFDQSDVKLLAVKEIPIIAPRSEAIIQVEWKNIAAFWDNFNPLPTTNGILTPGGLRKRAYILAHIAPFDGLEIEVMGDNIRNNKQLSYKEIIVTHNGINNRTSYIPGNQLNITVGTDIIEKFFDLTIENILASGLATLKIKATRKNRLDHTTEEVIYKRTGTVWALESGSPDWIAFQTPTEADSVHTNYKNMTFPHKLTINEEEEEIKLEIINT
;
A
#
# COMPACT_ATOMS: atom_id res chain seq x y z
N MET A 1 16.06 2.78 29.05
CA MET A 1 16.07 2.37 27.63
C MET A 1 15.58 0.94 27.54
N ILE A 2 14.81 0.62 26.51
CA ILE A 2 14.41 -0.75 26.24
C ILE A 2 15.59 -1.44 25.58
N THR A 3 16.32 -2.25 26.33
CA THR A 3 17.31 -3.15 25.74
C THR A 3 16.55 -4.31 25.11
N VAL A 4 16.39 -4.25 23.78
CA VAL A 4 16.11 -5.46 23.02
C VAL A 4 17.34 -6.35 23.20
N ASN A 5 17.30 -7.24 24.18
CA ASN A 5 18.38 -8.20 24.46
C ASN A 5 18.37 -9.32 23.41
N ASN A 6 18.53 -8.93 22.15
CA ASN A 6 18.61 -9.80 20.98
C ASN A 6 19.96 -9.53 20.29
N LYS A 7 20.81 -10.55 20.18
CA LYS A 7 22.14 -10.43 19.57
C LYS A 7 22.09 -10.01 18.09
N PHE A 8 21.07 -10.43 17.34
CA PHE A 8 20.90 -10.07 15.93
C PHE A 8 20.48 -8.61 15.77
N PHE A 9 19.73 -8.06 16.71
CA PHE A 9 19.41 -6.65 16.70
C PHE A 9 20.67 -5.78 16.76
N ASN A 10 21.68 -6.17 17.54
CA ASN A 10 22.97 -5.47 17.58
C ASN A 10 23.74 -5.52 16.26
N GLN A 11 23.41 -6.44 15.34
CA GLN A 11 24.05 -6.58 14.02
C GLN A 11 23.19 -6.00 12.88
N GLN A 12 21.91 -5.71 13.15
CA GLN A 12 21.01 -5.05 12.20
C GLN A 12 21.29 -3.54 12.16
N TRP A 13 22.45 -3.15 11.61
CA TRP A 13 22.89 -1.77 11.48
C TRP A 13 21.83 -0.84 10.86
N GLY A 14 21.03 -1.35 9.91
CA GLY A 14 19.94 -0.60 9.28
C GLY A 14 18.87 -0.15 10.28
N LEU A 15 18.51 -0.98 11.27
CA LEU A 15 17.56 -0.62 12.32
C LEU A 15 18.11 0.50 13.22
N LYS A 16 19.39 0.42 13.56
CA LYS A 16 20.10 1.44 14.35
C LYS A 16 20.20 2.76 13.58
N LEU A 17 20.52 2.68 12.29
CA LEU A 17 20.68 3.84 11.42
C LEU A 17 19.40 4.68 11.33
N ILE A 18 18.23 4.03 11.33
CA ILE A 18 16.92 4.70 11.27
C ILE A 18 16.37 5.10 12.65
N ASN A 19 17.17 5.04 13.72
CA ASN A 19 16.76 5.38 15.09
C ASN A 19 15.54 4.59 15.60
N ILE A 20 15.49 3.27 15.34
CA ILE A 20 14.31 2.48 15.70
C ILE A 20 14.04 2.39 17.21
N GLU A 21 15.09 2.40 18.03
CA GLU A 21 14.97 2.27 19.50
C GLU A 21 14.23 3.45 20.12
N ASP A 22 14.38 4.64 19.54
CA ASP A 22 13.67 5.84 19.96
C ASP A 22 12.18 5.68 19.68
N ALA A 23 11.80 5.21 18.48
CA ALA A 23 10.42 4.93 18.11
C ALA A 23 9.77 3.91 19.05
N TRP A 24 10.46 2.81 19.30
CA TRP A 24 10.02 1.76 20.22
C TRP A 24 9.88 2.26 21.66
N SER A 25 10.80 3.10 22.12
CA SER A 25 10.75 3.71 23.45
C SER A 25 9.55 4.65 23.60
N LEU A 26 9.25 5.45 22.57
CA LEU A 26 8.10 6.36 22.55
C LEU A 26 6.77 5.61 22.63
N LEU A 27 6.59 4.58 21.79
CA LEU A 27 5.35 3.79 21.77
C LEU A 27 5.12 3.04 23.10
N ASN A 28 6.20 2.58 23.74
CA ASN A 28 6.12 1.88 25.02
C ASN A 28 5.73 2.79 26.21
N ASN A 29 5.96 4.11 26.12
CA ASN A 29 5.62 5.07 27.16
C ASN A 29 4.20 5.65 26.99
N SER A 30 3.50 5.31 25.90
CA SER A 30 2.29 6.01 25.47
C SER A 30 0.99 5.32 25.90
N GLN A 31 0.95 3.99 26.08
CA GLN A 31 -0.23 3.24 26.53
C GLN A 31 0.16 1.87 27.15
N PRO A 32 -0.47 1.43 28.26
CA PRO A 32 -0.41 0.03 28.70
C PRO A 32 -1.13 -0.87 27.67
N LEU A 33 -0.45 -1.92 27.19
CA LEU A 33 -1.09 -2.97 26.39
C LEU A 33 -1.91 -3.88 27.34
N ASN A 34 -3.20 -4.07 27.03
CA ASN A 34 -4.13 -4.91 27.81
C ASN A 34 -4.23 -4.59 29.32
N GLY A 35 -3.98 -3.34 29.72
CA GLY A 35 -3.98 -2.96 31.15
C GLY A 35 -2.79 -3.49 31.97
N SER A 36 -1.79 -4.10 31.31
CA SER A 36 -0.58 -4.61 31.94
C SER A 36 0.60 -3.66 31.73
N LEU A 37 1.15 -3.11 32.81
CA LEU A 37 2.37 -2.28 32.80
C LEU A 37 3.65 -3.05 32.45
N THR A 38 3.56 -4.37 32.26
CA THR A 38 4.71 -5.27 32.05
C THR A 38 4.84 -5.81 30.63
N GLU A 39 3.80 -5.69 29.80
CA GLU A 39 3.81 -6.13 28.40
C GLU A 39 4.41 -5.04 27.50
N LYS A 40 5.57 -5.32 26.89
CA LYS A 40 6.23 -4.41 25.94
C LYS A 40 6.13 -5.00 24.54
N ALA A 41 5.40 -4.37 23.64
CA ALA A 41 5.38 -4.76 22.23
C ALA A 41 5.41 -3.52 21.34
N PHE A 42 6.18 -3.58 20.25
CA PHE A 42 6.42 -2.42 19.40
C PHE A 42 5.50 -2.44 18.18
N GLY A 43 4.59 -1.47 18.13
CA GLY A 43 3.54 -1.37 17.12
C GLY A 43 2.17 -1.78 17.65
N ASN A 44 1.13 -1.36 16.93
CA ASN A 44 -0.27 -1.64 17.22
C ASN A 44 -0.65 -2.97 16.54
N PRO A 45 -1.14 -3.98 17.30
CA PRO A 45 -1.41 -5.30 16.76
C PRO A 45 -2.60 -5.37 15.79
N ASN A 46 -3.36 -4.29 15.65
CA ASN A 46 -4.46 -4.15 14.71
C ASN A 46 -4.04 -3.52 13.37
N ILE A 47 -2.79 -3.06 13.24
CA ILE A 47 -2.25 -2.61 11.97
C ILE A 47 -1.82 -3.82 11.14
N ASN A 48 -2.35 -3.92 9.92
CA ASN A 48 -2.06 -5.00 8.99
C ASN A 48 -1.16 -4.50 7.85
N VAL A 49 0.00 -5.13 7.69
CA VAL A 49 0.93 -4.85 6.59
C VAL A 49 0.79 -5.93 5.52
N VAL A 50 0.71 -5.54 4.25
CA VAL A 50 0.68 -6.47 3.12
C VAL A 50 2.01 -6.42 2.40
N ILE A 51 2.71 -7.56 2.36
CA ILE A 51 3.96 -7.72 1.63
C ILE A 51 3.66 -8.27 0.23
N VAL A 52 3.75 -7.42 -0.79
CA VAL A 52 3.54 -7.80 -2.20
C VAL A 52 4.88 -8.24 -2.78
N ASP A 53 5.13 -9.56 -2.80
CA ASP A 53 6.44 -10.17 -3.11
C ASP A 53 6.31 -11.65 -3.51
N ASN A 54 7.32 -12.51 -3.40
CA ASN A 54 7.24 -13.93 -3.77
C ASN A 54 6.53 -14.78 -2.67
N GLY A 55 6.00 -14.16 -1.62
CA GLY A 55 5.32 -14.81 -0.50
C GLY A 55 6.23 -15.23 0.65
N VAL A 56 5.64 -15.86 1.67
CA VAL A 56 6.35 -16.40 2.85
C VAL A 56 6.21 -17.91 2.90
N GLU A 57 7.27 -18.62 3.25
CA GLU A 57 7.20 -20.08 3.38
C GLU A 57 6.35 -20.53 4.58
N THR A 58 5.38 -21.39 4.30
CA THR A 58 4.39 -21.88 5.26
C THR A 58 4.16 -23.38 5.10
N ASN A 59 3.80 -24.05 6.18
CA ASN A 59 3.24 -25.40 6.19
C ASN A 59 1.90 -25.36 6.93
N ASN A 60 0.80 -25.72 6.26
CA ASN A 60 -0.57 -25.60 6.79
C ASN A 60 -0.88 -24.17 7.32
N ASN A 61 -0.49 -23.12 6.57
CA ASN A 61 -0.58 -21.70 6.95
C ASN A 61 0.24 -21.24 8.16
N ILE A 62 1.01 -22.14 8.76
CA ILE A 62 1.94 -21.76 9.82
C ILE A 62 3.28 -21.47 9.14
N SER A 63 3.81 -20.27 9.32
CA SER A 63 5.13 -19.94 8.75
C SER A 63 6.17 -20.95 9.23
N VAL A 64 7.00 -21.43 8.31
CA VAL A 64 8.11 -22.31 8.69
C VAL A 64 9.17 -21.55 9.49
N HIS A 65 9.27 -20.23 9.33
CA HIS A 65 10.25 -19.40 10.04
C HIS A 65 9.71 -18.96 11.41
N LYS A 66 10.46 -19.22 12.48
CA LYS A 66 10.00 -19.00 13.86
C LYS A 66 9.66 -17.53 14.15
N SER A 67 10.39 -16.57 13.59
CA SER A 67 10.12 -15.13 13.74
C SER A 67 8.75 -14.66 13.25
N PHE A 68 8.00 -15.48 12.50
CA PHE A 68 6.64 -15.15 12.02
C PHE A 68 5.54 -16.00 12.66
N ARG A 69 5.88 -16.96 13.54
CA ARG A 69 4.90 -17.86 14.18
C ARG A 69 4.28 -17.22 15.42
N GLY A 70 3.12 -17.71 15.84
CA GLY A 70 2.43 -17.29 17.06
C GLY A 70 1.59 -16.02 16.87
N GLN A 71 1.26 -15.35 17.97
CA GLN A 71 0.30 -14.24 17.97
C GLN A 71 0.98 -12.88 18.21
N THR A 72 0.27 -11.80 17.89
CA THR A 72 0.52 -10.43 18.35
C THR A 72 -0.09 -10.23 19.75
N THR A 73 0.11 -9.06 20.36
CA THR A 73 -0.47 -8.79 21.70
C THR A 73 -1.99 -8.68 21.75
N SER A 74 -2.68 -8.57 20.61
CA SER A 74 -4.15 -8.67 20.55
C SER A 74 -4.65 -10.11 20.46
N GLY A 75 -3.74 -11.10 20.39
CA GLY A 75 -4.09 -12.50 20.14
C GLY A 75 -4.27 -12.84 18.65
N ASN A 76 -4.19 -11.86 17.75
CA ASN A 76 -4.24 -12.11 16.31
C ASN A 76 -3.00 -12.90 15.84
N PRO A 77 -3.10 -13.79 14.84
CA PRO A 77 -1.93 -14.44 14.26
C PRO A 77 -0.95 -13.40 13.70
N LYS A 78 0.34 -13.57 13.97
CA LYS A 78 1.39 -12.68 13.47
C LYS A 78 1.44 -12.69 11.94
N PHE A 79 1.53 -13.89 11.37
CA PHE A 79 1.38 -14.13 9.95
C PHE A 79 -0.05 -14.59 9.70
N LEU A 80 -0.76 -13.87 8.83
CA LEU A 80 -2.17 -14.13 8.58
C LEU A 80 -2.34 -15.17 7.46
N LYS A 81 -1.90 -14.86 6.23
CA LYS A 81 -2.05 -15.75 5.07
C LYS A 81 -1.10 -15.41 3.92
N ASN A 82 -0.79 -16.43 3.11
CA ASN A 82 -0.33 -16.27 1.74
C ASN A 82 -1.52 -16.16 0.78
N ILE A 83 -1.42 -15.25 -0.18
CA ILE A 83 -2.45 -14.96 -1.19
C ILE A 83 -1.84 -15.18 -2.58
N ALA A 84 -2.48 -16.01 -3.41
CA ALA A 84 -2.02 -16.33 -4.77
C ALA A 84 -3.18 -16.39 -5.77
N LEU A 85 -2.87 -16.31 -7.06
CA LEU A 85 -3.86 -16.46 -8.13
C LEU A 85 -4.08 -17.93 -8.49
N GLU A 86 -5.32 -18.38 -8.44
CA GLU A 86 -5.72 -19.68 -8.97
C GLU A 86 -6.27 -19.50 -10.40
N ASN A 87 -5.74 -20.29 -11.36
CA ASN A 87 -6.19 -20.35 -12.76
C ASN A 87 -6.38 -19.01 -13.49
N ASN A 88 -5.59 -17.99 -13.13
CA ASN A 88 -5.67 -16.64 -13.70
C ASN A 88 -7.02 -15.92 -13.49
N THR A 89 -7.86 -16.41 -12.58
CA THR A 89 -9.25 -15.97 -12.47
C THR A 89 -9.64 -15.45 -11.09
N TYR A 90 -9.11 -15.99 -9.99
CA TYR A 90 -9.49 -15.53 -8.64
C TYR A 90 -8.36 -15.73 -7.62
N PHE A 91 -8.47 -15.03 -6.50
CA PHE A 91 -7.56 -15.17 -5.38
C PHE A 91 -7.88 -16.39 -4.52
N ASP A 92 -6.83 -17.06 -4.10
CA ASP A 92 -6.92 -18.18 -3.19
C ASP A 92 -5.84 -18.08 -2.11
N PHE A 93 -6.16 -18.62 -0.94
CA PHE A 93 -5.18 -18.73 0.14
C PHE A 93 -4.34 -19.97 -0.06
N LYS A 94 -3.02 -19.81 -0.03
CA LYS A 94 -2.11 -20.94 -0.21
C LYS A 94 -1.51 -21.37 1.13
N ASP A 95 -1.68 -22.65 1.43
CA ASP A 95 -1.16 -23.26 2.65
C ASP A 95 0.35 -23.52 2.59
N TYR A 96 0.88 -23.68 1.38
CA TYR A 96 2.29 -23.89 1.09
C TYR A 96 2.73 -23.05 -0.11
N LEU A 97 3.79 -22.28 0.08
CA LEU A 97 4.44 -21.44 -0.92
C LEU A 97 5.91 -21.30 -0.53
N ILE A 98 6.84 -21.11 -1.46
CA ILE A 98 8.24 -20.80 -1.13
C ILE A 98 8.61 -19.48 -1.79
N GLY A 99 8.83 -18.44 -0.99
CA GLY A 99 9.23 -17.11 -1.45
C GLY A 99 10.49 -16.63 -0.73
N SER A 100 11.67 -16.92 -1.26
CA SER A 100 12.95 -16.55 -0.62
C SER A 100 13.11 -15.03 -0.46
N HIS A 101 12.73 -14.28 -1.50
CA HIS A 101 12.77 -12.81 -1.50
C HIS A 101 11.72 -12.22 -0.55
N GLY A 102 10.47 -12.69 -0.61
CA GLY A 102 9.37 -12.21 0.24
C GLY A 102 9.54 -12.52 1.72
N MET A 103 10.21 -13.64 2.03
CA MET A 103 10.69 -13.96 3.37
C MET A 103 11.63 -12.85 3.87
N GLY A 104 12.66 -12.48 3.10
CA GLY A 104 13.61 -11.41 3.44
C GLY A 104 12.97 -10.03 3.58
N VAL A 105 12.01 -9.68 2.73
CA VAL A 105 11.24 -8.44 2.88
C VAL A 105 10.44 -8.44 4.19
N SER A 106 9.73 -9.54 4.45
CA SER A 106 8.93 -9.72 5.67
C SER A 106 9.79 -9.71 6.93
N GLY A 107 11.03 -10.19 6.87
CA GLY A 107 11.96 -10.24 8.00
C GLY A 107 12.32 -8.84 8.50
N ILE A 108 12.62 -7.93 7.58
CA ILE A 108 12.97 -6.54 7.89
C ILE A 108 11.76 -5.79 8.46
N ALA A 109 10.59 -5.90 7.84
CA ALA A 109 9.41 -5.15 8.27
C ALA A 109 8.78 -5.76 9.53
N MET A 110 8.64 -7.09 9.59
CA MET A 110 7.66 -7.76 10.43
C MET A 110 8.22 -8.83 11.37
N ALA A 111 9.51 -9.20 11.33
CA ALA A 111 10.00 -10.23 12.26
C ALA A 111 9.72 -9.85 13.73
N LYS A 112 9.33 -10.84 14.54
CA LYS A 112 9.02 -10.63 15.96
C LYS A 112 10.22 -10.10 16.73
N ALA A 113 9.93 -9.29 17.75
CA ALA A 113 10.85 -8.89 18.80
C ALA A 113 10.39 -9.51 20.12
N HIS A 114 11.29 -9.58 21.12
CA HIS A 114 10.93 -10.03 22.46
C HIS A 114 9.78 -9.17 23.03
N VAL A 115 8.67 -9.83 23.35
CA VAL A 115 7.53 -9.26 24.07
C VAL A 115 7.65 -9.72 25.52
N ASN A 116 7.77 -8.79 26.47
CA ASN A 116 7.82 -9.16 27.89
C ASN A 116 6.59 -9.99 28.30
N ASN A 117 6.79 -11.04 29.11
CA ASN A 117 5.80 -12.01 29.62
C ASN A 117 5.24 -13.08 28.66
N LEU A 118 5.75 -13.21 27.42
CA LEU A 118 5.60 -14.48 26.69
C LEU A 118 6.67 -15.46 27.17
N SER A 119 6.25 -16.60 27.71
CA SER A 119 7.12 -17.69 28.20
C SER A 119 7.97 -18.37 27.11
N SER A 120 7.94 -17.88 25.86
CA SER A 120 8.37 -18.67 24.69
C SER A 120 9.09 -17.90 23.56
N TYR A 121 9.59 -16.67 23.75
CA TYR A 121 10.53 -16.08 22.78
C TYR A 121 11.96 -16.22 23.27
N ASN A 122 12.69 -17.17 22.69
CA ASN A 122 14.06 -17.58 23.03
C ASN A 122 15.16 -16.73 22.35
N GLY A 123 14.81 -15.63 21.67
CA GLY A 123 15.77 -14.76 21.00
C GLY A 123 16.26 -15.26 19.63
N GLU A 124 15.55 -16.21 19.01
CA GLU A 124 15.88 -16.71 17.67
C GLU A 124 15.46 -15.74 16.55
N GLY A 125 16.35 -15.54 15.57
CA GLY A 125 16.09 -14.75 14.35
C GLY A 125 16.37 -13.24 14.46
N VAL A 126 16.22 -12.56 13.32
CA VAL A 126 16.26 -11.09 13.22
C VAL A 126 15.04 -10.43 13.88
N VAL A 127 15.14 -9.13 14.14
CA VAL A 127 14.05 -8.28 14.62
C VAL A 127 13.50 -7.43 13.46
N GLY A 128 12.18 -7.33 13.35
CA GLY A 128 11.54 -6.46 12.36
C GLY A 128 11.31 -5.05 12.91
N VAL A 129 11.07 -4.09 12.03
CA VAL A 129 10.74 -2.69 12.38
C VAL A 129 9.43 -2.60 13.18
N ALA A 130 8.38 -3.30 12.75
CA ALA A 130 7.05 -3.32 13.36
C ALA A 130 6.68 -4.74 13.88
N PRO A 131 7.35 -5.22 14.94
CA PRO A 131 7.29 -6.60 15.37
C PRO A 131 5.92 -7.02 15.94
N ASN A 132 5.08 -6.08 16.39
CA ASN A 132 3.76 -6.40 16.95
C ASN A 132 2.61 -6.30 15.93
N CYS A 133 2.82 -5.77 14.73
CA CYS A 133 1.79 -5.69 13.69
C CYS A 133 1.55 -7.05 13.02
N SER A 134 0.35 -7.31 12.50
CA SER A 134 0.06 -8.53 11.73
C SER A 134 0.40 -8.32 10.25
N PHE A 135 0.61 -9.38 9.48
CA PHE A 135 0.90 -9.22 8.06
C PHE A 135 0.41 -10.34 7.15
N TYR A 136 0.25 -9.96 5.88
CA TYR A 136 -0.05 -10.81 4.73
C TYR A 136 1.14 -10.88 3.79
N SER A 137 1.14 -11.90 2.95
CA SER A 137 1.96 -11.88 1.75
C SER A 137 1.18 -12.28 0.51
N ILE A 138 1.39 -11.52 -0.57
CA ILE A 138 0.83 -11.80 -1.89
C ILE A 138 1.97 -12.33 -2.73
N THR A 139 1.80 -13.47 -3.41
CA THR A 139 2.84 -14.08 -4.26
C THR A 139 2.82 -13.59 -5.70
N THR A 140 3.99 -13.60 -6.35
CA THR A 140 4.34 -12.82 -7.56
C THR A 140 4.68 -13.64 -8.80
N GLU A 141 4.45 -14.96 -8.85
CA GLU A 141 4.76 -15.74 -10.07
C GLU A 141 3.98 -15.30 -11.34
N LYS A 142 3.17 -14.21 -11.28
CA LYS A 142 2.30 -13.69 -12.34
C LYS A 142 2.25 -12.16 -12.41
N ASP A 143 1.53 -11.68 -13.43
CA ASP A 143 1.24 -10.30 -13.87
C ASP A 143 1.08 -9.26 -12.74
N ILE A 144 1.60 -8.04 -12.96
CA ILE A 144 1.44 -6.88 -12.08
C ILE A 144 -0.04 -6.48 -11.89
N GLN A 145 -0.90 -6.73 -12.90
CA GLN A 145 -2.35 -6.48 -12.80
C GLN A 145 -2.97 -7.27 -11.65
N PHE A 146 -2.59 -8.53 -11.48
CA PHE A 146 -3.04 -9.35 -10.36
C PHE A 146 -2.68 -8.70 -9.02
N LYS A 147 -1.42 -8.26 -8.86
CA LYS A 147 -0.93 -7.68 -7.59
C LYS A 147 -1.74 -6.46 -7.20
N LEU A 148 -1.92 -5.55 -8.14
CA LEU A 148 -2.70 -4.32 -7.96
C LEU A 148 -4.18 -4.63 -7.64
N LEU A 149 -4.77 -5.62 -8.32
CA LEU A 149 -6.14 -6.04 -8.01
C LEU A 149 -6.29 -6.64 -6.61
N SER A 150 -5.29 -7.42 -6.17
CA SER A 150 -5.24 -7.97 -4.81
C SER A 150 -5.27 -6.87 -3.77
N MET A 151 -4.48 -5.82 -4.01
CA MET A 151 -4.34 -4.69 -3.11
C MET A 151 -5.66 -3.94 -2.98
N PHE A 152 -6.40 -3.80 -4.08
CA PHE A 152 -7.74 -3.21 -4.08
C PHE A 152 -8.71 -3.97 -3.17
N GLY A 153 -8.80 -5.30 -3.34
CA GLY A 153 -9.65 -6.13 -2.48
C GLY A 153 -9.21 -6.12 -1.01
N LEU A 154 -7.89 -6.16 -0.74
CA LEU A 154 -7.35 -6.09 0.61
C LEU A 154 -7.50 -4.71 1.26
N ALA A 155 -7.66 -3.64 0.49
CA ALA A 155 -8.05 -2.32 0.98
C ALA A 155 -9.55 -2.24 1.35
N GLY A 156 -10.31 -3.32 1.12
CA GLY A 156 -11.74 -3.42 1.40
C GLY A 156 -12.63 -2.86 0.31
N LEU A 157 -12.12 -2.80 -0.92
CA LEU A 157 -12.82 -2.24 -2.07
C LEU A 157 -13.31 -3.36 -3.02
N GLU A 158 -14.46 -3.13 -3.66
CA GLU A 158 -15.11 -4.08 -4.56
C GLU A 158 -15.26 -3.46 -5.96
N PHE A 159 -14.91 -4.19 -7.02
CA PHE A 159 -15.07 -3.76 -8.41
C PHE A 159 -16.22 -4.52 -9.09
N THR A 160 -17.11 -3.79 -9.76
CA THR A 160 -18.09 -4.33 -10.72
C THR A 160 -17.62 -4.01 -12.14
N SER A 161 -17.98 -4.81 -13.16
CA SER A 161 -17.59 -4.48 -14.56
C SER A 161 -17.99 -3.07 -15.03
N PRO A 162 -19.18 -2.52 -14.72
CA PRO A 162 -19.51 -1.15 -15.11
C PRO A 162 -18.74 -0.06 -14.33
N SER A 163 -18.19 -0.36 -13.14
CA SER A 163 -17.35 0.60 -12.40
C SER A 163 -16.02 0.92 -13.06
N GLN A 164 -15.54 0.08 -14.00
CA GLN A 164 -14.26 0.30 -14.67
C GLN A 164 -14.34 1.43 -15.72
N ASP A 165 -15.34 1.38 -16.60
CA ASP A 165 -15.51 2.40 -17.65
C ASP A 165 -15.68 3.79 -17.02
N VAL A 166 -16.42 3.85 -15.89
CA VAL A 166 -16.60 5.06 -15.09
C VAL A 166 -15.26 5.63 -14.58
N LEU A 167 -14.34 4.78 -14.12
CA LEU A 167 -13.04 5.24 -13.63
C LEU A 167 -12.10 5.63 -14.78
N ASN A 168 -12.14 4.91 -15.89
CA ASN A 168 -11.39 5.27 -17.09
C ASN A 168 -11.77 6.67 -17.56
N ASP A 169 -13.06 6.95 -17.64
CA ASP A 169 -13.58 8.27 -17.99
C ASP A 169 -13.18 9.32 -16.93
N ALA A 170 -13.35 9.01 -15.64
CA ALA A 170 -13.08 9.95 -14.55
C ALA A 170 -11.59 10.33 -14.42
N TYR A 171 -10.68 9.40 -14.71
CA TYR A 171 -9.23 9.66 -14.74
C TYR A 171 -8.71 10.07 -16.14
N ASN A 172 -9.59 10.07 -17.16
CA ASN A 172 -9.26 10.34 -18.56
C ASN A 172 -8.12 9.45 -19.08
N ILE A 173 -8.29 8.13 -18.93
CA ILE A 173 -7.32 7.11 -19.33
C ILE A 173 -8.00 5.99 -20.11
N ASN A 174 -7.24 5.33 -20.98
CA ASN A 174 -7.72 4.17 -21.72
C ASN A 174 -7.05 2.90 -21.19
N THR A 175 -7.86 1.92 -20.79
CA THR A 175 -7.43 0.57 -20.51
C THR A 175 -8.26 -0.39 -21.36
N ASP A 176 -7.64 -1.26 -22.16
CA ASP A 176 -8.37 -2.36 -22.80
C ASP A 176 -9.17 -3.16 -21.75
N ARG A 177 -10.41 -3.59 -22.06
CA ARG A 177 -11.37 -4.23 -21.12
C ARG A 177 -10.66 -5.10 -20.07
N ILE A 178 -10.66 -4.66 -18.82
CA ILE A 178 -10.01 -5.38 -17.74
C ILE A 178 -11.05 -6.30 -17.12
N LEU A 179 -10.80 -7.60 -17.15
CA LEU A 179 -11.65 -8.58 -16.48
C LEU A 179 -11.35 -8.59 -14.97
N ILE A 180 -11.86 -7.60 -14.25
CA ILE A 180 -11.72 -7.46 -12.79
C ILE A 180 -12.72 -8.35 -12.01
N SER A 181 -13.65 -9.00 -12.71
CA SER A 181 -14.91 -9.54 -12.17
C SER A 181 -14.88 -10.80 -11.29
N PRO A 182 -13.80 -11.57 -11.05
CA PRO A 182 -13.88 -12.67 -10.10
C PRO A 182 -12.90 -12.52 -8.92
N LEU A 183 -12.84 -11.35 -8.28
CA LEU A 183 -12.22 -11.23 -6.96
C LEU A 183 -12.96 -12.02 -5.87
N MET A 184 -14.25 -12.28 -6.05
CA MET A 184 -15.03 -13.14 -5.18
C MET A 184 -15.40 -14.43 -5.90
N LYS A 185 -15.00 -15.58 -5.34
CA LYS A 185 -15.54 -16.89 -5.74
C LYS A 185 -17.07 -16.81 -5.74
N GLN A 186 -17.73 -17.27 -6.82
CA GLN A 186 -19.18 -17.49 -6.84
C GLN A 186 -19.61 -18.28 -5.60
N ARG A 187 -20.72 -17.87 -4.97
CA ARG A 187 -21.44 -18.66 -3.96
C ARG A 187 -21.54 -20.12 -4.45
N GLY A 188 -21.01 -21.08 -3.69
CA GLY A 188 -21.13 -22.52 -3.99
C GLY A 188 -19.85 -23.26 -4.35
N THR A 189 -18.67 -22.62 -4.36
CA THR A 189 -17.37 -23.30 -4.54
C THR A 189 -16.76 -23.74 -3.20
N PRO A 190 -15.90 -24.80 -3.18
CA PRO A 190 -15.18 -25.20 -1.97
C PRO A 190 -14.34 -24.03 -1.41
N ASN A 191 -14.46 -23.78 -0.10
CA ASN A 191 -13.81 -22.69 0.67
C ASN A 191 -14.35 -21.27 0.47
N ALA A 192 -15.48 -21.07 -0.23
CA ALA A 192 -16.10 -19.75 -0.38
C ALA A 192 -16.53 -19.11 0.97
N GLY A 193 -16.97 -19.94 1.93
CA GLY A 193 -17.37 -19.46 3.26
C GLY A 193 -16.21 -18.97 4.12
N SER A 194 -15.03 -19.59 4.05
CA SER A 194 -13.84 -19.18 4.82
C SER A 194 -13.22 -17.89 4.28
N ASN A 195 -13.21 -17.71 2.95
CA ASN A 195 -12.64 -16.51 2.33
C ASN A 195 -13.58 -15.30 2.48
N LEU A 196 -14.89 -15.51 2.40
CA LEU A 196 -15.89 -14.47 2.71
C LEU A 196 -15.84 -14.07 4.18
N ASN A 197 -15.82 -15.04 5.12
CA ASN A 197 -15.70 -14.74 6.56
C ASN A 197 -14.39 -14.03 6.92
N PHE A 198 -13.31 -14.29 6.19
CA PHE A 198 -12.02 -13.63 6.39
C PHE A 198 -12.08 -12.12 6.09
N PHE A 199 -12.69 -11.72 4.96
CA PHE A 199 -12.90 -10.29 4.67
C PHE A 199 -13.97 -9.66 5.56
N LEU A 200 -15.00 -10.43 5.94
CA LEU A 200 -16.06 -9.98 6.85
C LEU A 200 -15.56 -9.71 8.29
N ASN A 201 -14.41 -10.25 8.69
CA ASN A 201 -13.79 -9.99 9.99
C ASN A 201 -12.98 -8.68 10.05
N GLY A 202 -12.95 -7.88 8.98
CA GLY A 202 -12.38 -6.52 9.00
C GLY A 202 -10.84 -6.46 9.02
N LEU A 203 -10.14 -7.54 8.64
CA LEU A 203 -8.67 -7.60 8.58
C LEU A 203 -8.11 -6.99 7.27
N TYR A 204 -8.56 -5.78 6.93
CA TYR A 204 -8.09 -5.04 5.75
C TYR A 204 -6.66 -4.53 5.95
N ALA A 205 -6.01 -4.20 4.83
CA ALA A 205 -4.65 -3.68 4.80
C ALA A 205 -4.59 -2.21 5.23
N ASP A 206 -3.57 -1.88 6.03
CA ASP A 206 -3.25 -0.49 6.36
C ASP A 206 -2.06 0.04 5.54
N VAL A 207 -1.06 -0.83 5.35
CA VAL A 207 0.19 -0.51 4.65
C VAL A 207 0.49 -1.58 3.60
N PHE A 208 0.80 -1.16 2.38
CA PHE A 208 1.30 -2.02 1.32
C PHE A 208 2.79 -1.79 1.10
N ASN A 209 3.55 -2.88 1.13
CA ASN A 209 4.97 -2.91 0.78
C ASN A 209 5.13 -3.59 -0.60
N LEU A 210 5.64 -2.85 -1.58
CA LEU A 210 5.89 -3.35 -2.93
C LEU A 210 7.41 -3.39 -3.20
N SER A 211 8.02 -4.52 -2.88
CA SER A 211 9.44 -4.81 -3.11
C SER A 211 9.63 -5.62 -4.38
N LEU A 212 9.11 -5.11 -5.50
CA LEU A 212 9.02 -5.88 -6.74
C LEU A 212 10.19 -5.60 -7.68
N LYS A 213 10.53 -6.61 -8.50
CA LYS A 213 11.32 -6.37 -9.71
C LYS A 213 10.45 -5.58 -10.70
N ILE A 214 10.84 -4.35 -10.95
CA ILE A 214 10.24 -3.47 -11.95
C ILE A 214 10.81 -3.89 -13.31
N LEU A 215 9.95 -4.08 -14.30
CA LEU A 215 10.38 -4.32 -15.68
C LEU A 215 10.14 -3.03 -16.44
N SER A 216 11.13 -2.55 -17.19
CA SER A 216 10.95 -1.44 -18.12
C SER A 216 9.89 -1.83 -19.16
N SER A 217 8.63 -1.47 -18.89
CA SER A 217 7.51 -1.77 -19.77
C SER A 217 7.08 -0.47 -20.45
N PRO A 218 7.22 -0.35 -21.77
CA PRO A 218 6.68 0.78 -22.52
C PRO A 218 5.14 0.75 -22.60
N ASN A 219 4.47 -0.12 -21.85
CA ASN A 219 3.03 -0.34 -21.96
C ASN A 219 2.23 0.61 -21.06
N LEU A 220 1.74 1.69 -21.67
CA LEU A 220 0.88 2.73 -21.08
C LEU A 220 -0.33 2.16 -20.31
N ILE A 221 -0.82 0.97 -20.66
CA ILE A 221 -1.97 0.33 -19.99
C ILE A 221 -1.65 -0.04 -18.54
N THR A 222 -0.44 -0.54 -18.27
CA THR A 222 -0.05 -0.96 -16.92
C THR A 222 0.15 0.25 -15.99
N GLU A 223 0.69 1.33 -16.54
CA GLU A 223 0.85 2.60 -15.86
C GLU A 223 -0.52 3.20 -15.47
N ASN A 224 -1.45 3.27 -16.43
CA ASN A 224 -2.83 3.71 -16.18
C ASN A 224 -3.51 2.85 -15.11
N TYR A 225 -3.29 1.53 -15.13
CA TYR A 225 -3.83 0.62 -14.13
C TYR A 225 -3.29 0.90 -12.73
N SER A 226 -1.98 1.05 -12.62
CA SER A 226 -1.31 1.40 -11.36
C SER A 226 -1.86 2.70 -10.79
N LYS A 227 -2.02 3.72 -11.65
CA LYS A 227 -2.55 5.03 -11.26
C LYS A 227 -3.96 4.95 -10.67
N ILE A 228 -4.90 4.24 -11.31
CA ILE A 228 -6.25 4.03 -10.76
C ILE A 228 -6.15 3.38 -9.38
N ILE A 229 -5.47 2.25 -9.29
CA ILE A 229 -5.46 1.43 -8.08
C ILE A 229 -4.83 2.19 -6.90
N PHE A 230 -3.68 2.84 -7.11
CA PHE A 230 -3.05 3.63 -6.06
C PHE A 230 -3.92 4.79 -5.62
N ASN A 231 -4.61 5.46 -6.54
CA ASN A 231 -5.52 6.55 -6.18
C ASN A 231 -6.71 6.02 -5.35
N GLU A 232 -7.36 4.95 -5.78
CA GLU A 232 -8.52 4.40 -5.06
C GLU A 232 -8.15 3.88 -3.66
N ILE A 233 -7.09 3.08 -3.52
CA ILE A 233 -6.71 2.52 -2.20
C ILE A 233 -6.18 3.61 -1.26
N SER A 234 -5.53 4.65 -1.80
CA SER A 234 -5.05 5.78 -1.00
C SER A 234 -6.18 6.70 -0.58
N PHE A 235 -7.40 6.53 -1.10
CA PHE A 235 -8.55 7.35 -0.72
C PHE A 235 -9.55 6.59 0.11
N PHE A 236 -10.00 5.41 -0.32
CA PHE A 236 -11.07 4.68 0.37
C PHE A 236 -10.59 3.70 1.42
N GLY A 237 -9.35 3.22 1.28
CA GLY A 237 -8.72 2.35 2.27
C GLY A 237 -8.79 2.95 3.66
N ARG A 238 -8.80 2.12 4.71
CA ARG A 238 -8.83 2.58 6.11
C ARG A 238 -9.97 3.57 6.39
N LYS A 239 -11.19 3.27 5.91
CA LYS A 239 -12.41 4.09 6.08
C LYS A 239 -12.26 5.54 5.57
N GLY A 240 -11.63 5.73 4.42
CA GLY A 240 -11.44 7.06 3.84
C GLY A 240 -10.12 7.76 4.20
N ARG A 241 -9.33 7.18 5.12
CA ARG A 241 -8.01 7.72 5.48
C ARG A 241 -6.92 7.33 4.47
N GLY A 242 -7.18 6.33 3.64
CA GLY A 242 -6.25 5.79 2.66
C GLY A 242 -5.26 4.77 3.23
N CYS A 243 -5.01 3.69 2.47
CA CYS A 243 -3.89 2.80 2.72
C CYS A 243 -2.57 3.48 2.33
N VAL A 244 -1.49 3.24 3.10
CA VAL A 244 -0.15 3.74 2.78
C VAL A 244 0.53 2.77 1.83
N SER A 245 0.97 3.24 0.65
CA SER A 245 1.69 2.41 -0.32
C SER A 245 3.17 2.80 -0.37
N VAL A 246 4.07 1.84 -0.21
CA VAL A 246 5.54 2.05 -0.19
C VAL A 246 6.19 1.15 -1.23
N ILE A 247 7.00 1.73 -2.11
CA ILE A 247 7.53 1.07 -3.31
C ILE A 247 9.03 1.32 -3.42
N GLY A 248 9.79 0.29 -3.80
CA GLY A 248 11.21 0.46 -4.10
C GLY A 248 11.44 1.23 -5.40
N ALA A 249 12.48 2.07 -5.45
CA ALA A 249 12.81 2.85 -6.64
C ALA A 249 13.28 2.03 -7.86
N GLY A 250 13.76 0.80 -7.64
CA GLY A 250 14.40 -0.03 -8.66
C GLY A 250 15.93 -0.03 -8.53
N ASN A 251 16.57 -1.01 -9.18
CA ASN A 251 17.97 -1.38 -8.95
C ASN A 251 18.86 -1.25 -10.21
N ASP A 252 18.47 -0.40 -11.16
CA ASP A 252 19.15 -0.26 -12.46
C ASP A 252 20.22 0.83 -12.47
N GLY A 253 20.33 1.62 -11.40
CA GLY A 253 21.26 2.74 -11.27
C GLY A 253 20.92 3.89 -12.22
N GLN A 254 19.65 4.06 -12.58
CA GLN A 254 19.18 5.04 -13.56
C GLN A 254 18.26 6.08 -12.93
N ASP A 255 18.04 7.18 -13.65
CA ASP A 255 16.98 8.11 -13.32
C ASP A 255 15.62 7.41 -13.51
N ILE A 256 14.79 7.42 -12.47
CA ILE A 256 13.44 6.85 -12.48
C ILE A 256 12.49 7.68 -13.36
N GLU A 257 12.85 8.92 -13.66
CA GLU A 257 12.19 9.83 -14.60
C GLU A 257 13.18 10.27 -15.70
N PRO A 258 13.51 9.40 -16.67
CA PRO A 258 14.46 9.71 -17.75
C PRO A 258 14.07 10.96 -18.56
N ARG A 259 12.78 11.34 -18.55
CA ARG A 259 12.23 12.60 -19.08
C ARG A 259 11.09 13.08 -18.17
N PRO A 260 10.70 14.38 -18.26
CA PRO A 260 9.58 14.90 -17.48
C PRO A 260 8.30 14.07 -17.67
N ASN A 261 7.78 13.52 -16.58
CA ASN A 261 6.58 12.66 -16.53
C ASN A 261 6.67 11.32 -17.30
N GLU A 262 7.86 10.86 -17.70
CA GLU A 262 8.06 9.51 -18.24
C GLU A 262 8.74 8.65 -17.16
N PHE A 263 8.03 7.67 -16.59
CA PHE A 263 8.55 6.86 -15.50
C PHE A 263 9.14 5.53 -15.99
N LEU A 264 10.34 5.17 -15.55
CA LEU A 264 10.87 3.79 -15.72
C LEU A 264 10.22 2.79 -14.77
N ASN A 265 9.65 3.29 -13.67
CA ASN A 265 8.88 2.51 -12.71
C ASN A 265 7.41 2.88 -12.86
N GLU A 266 6.63 2.01 -13.52
CA GLU A 266 5.21 2.20 -13.77
C GLU A 266 4.39 2.37 -12.47
N LEU A 267 4.91 1.88 -11.35
CA LEU A 267 4.28 2.02 -10.04
C LEU A 267 4.58 3.39 -9.39
N ALA A 268 5.50 4.17 -9.95
CA ALA A 268 5.82 5.53 -9.52
C ALA A 268 5.06 6.61 -10.33
N SER A 269 4.19 6.21 -11.25
CA SER A 269 3.40 7.08 -12.15
C SER A 269 2.35 7.96 -11.48
N SER A 270 2.04 7.67 -10.21
CA SER A 270 1.19 8.50 -9.37
C SER A 270 1.99 9.10 -8.22
N ASN A 271 1.57 10.24 -7.69
CA ASN A 271 2.15 10.88 -6.51
C ASN A 271 1.72 10.22 -5.19
N LYS A 272 0.71 9.35 -5.18
CA LYS A 272 0.18 8.72 -3.96
C LYS A 272 1.15 7.74 -3.28
N PRO A 273 1.79 6.79 -3.99
CA PRO A 273 2.75 5.90 -3.34
C PRO A 273 4.03 6.65 -2.94
N MET A 274 4.69 6.16 -1.91
CA MET A 274 6.00 6.64 -1.48
C MET A 274 7.12 5.81 -2.12
N ILE A 275 8.05 6.46 -2.80
CA ILE A 275 9.15 5.82 -3.52
C ILE A 275 10.43 5.88 -2.71
N VAL A 276 11.03 4.71 -2.50
CA VAL A 276 12.15 4.50 -1.58
C VAL A 276 13.42 4.18 -2.34
N GLY A 277 14.42 5.07 -2.23
CA GLY A 277 15.80 4.83 -2.66
C GLY A 277 16.58 3.99 -1.63
N ALA A 278 17.61 3.30 -2.09
CA ALA A 278 18.47 2.48 -1.24
C ALA A 278 19.80 3.18 -0.90
N VAL A 279 20.20 3.08 0.37
CA VAL A 279 21.51 3.54 0.84
C VAL A 279 22.32 2.43 1.51
N SER A 280 23.63 2.66 1.56
CA SER A 280 24.61 1.89 2.33
C SER A 280 25.40 2.84 3.23
N VAL A 281 26.10 2.29 4.21
CA VAL A 281 27.05 3.04 5.03
C VAL A 281 28.47 2.70 4.61
N ASP A 282 29.43 3.51 5.05
CA ASP A 282 30.86 3.20 4.95
C ASP A 282 31.25 2.13 5.98
N ASN A 283 32.25 1.30 5.67
CA ASN A 283 32.79 0.25 6.58
C ASN A 283 33.41 0.80 7.88
N THR A 284 33.63 2.11 7.95
CA THR A 284 34.08 2.82 9.15
C THR A 284 32.93 3.21 10.09
N TYR A 285 31.67 3.12 9.66
CA TYR A 285 30.52 3.42 10.51
C TYR A 285 30.34 2.36 11.60
N ASN A 286 30.56 2.76 12.85
CA ASN A 286 30.29 1.93 14.02
C ASN A 286 28.87 2.22 14.53
N TRP A 287 27.90 1.36 14.22
CA TRP A 287 26.51 1.54 14.63
C TRP A 287 26.25 1.27 16.12
N LEU A 288 27.19 0.68 16.85
CA LEU A 288 27.09 0.49 18.31
C LEU A 288 27.37 1.81 19.05
N THR A 289 28.27 2.63 18.52
CA THR A 289 28.68 3.91 19.14
C THR A 289 28.20 5.14 18.38
N ASN A 290 27.70 4.95 17.15
CA ASN A 290 27.39 6.02 16.19
C ASN A 290 28.56 6.99 15.97
N ASN A 291 29.81 6.49 16.03
CA ASN A 291 31.02 7.27 15.89
C ASN A 291 32.03 6.59 14.92
N PRO A 292 32.39 7.21 13.77
CA PRO A 292 31.88 8.49 13.29
C PRO A 292 30.36 8.45 13.01
N PRO A 293 29.67 9.61 12.99
CA PRO A 293 28.26 9.68 12.64
C PRO A 293 27.99 9.01 11.29
N ALA A 294 26.81 8.42 11.14
CA ALA A 294 26.42 7.75 9.91
C ALA A 294 26.57 8.65 8.68
N ASN A 295 27.28 8.14 7.67
CA ASN A 295 27.46 8.79 6.37
C ASN A 295 26.84 7.93 5.27
N ALA A 296 25.51 7.95 5.17
CA ALA A 296 24.76 7.09 4.28
C ALA A 296 24.92 7.50 2.80
N LYS A 297 25.53 6.62 2.02
CA LYS A 297 25.77 6.79 0.58
C LYS A 297 24.66 6.13 -0.23
N LYS A 298 24.18 6.78 -1.29
CA LYS A 298 23.28 6.13 -2.27
C LYS A 298 23.95 4.85 -2.76
N SER A 299 23.27 3.72 -2.68
CA SER A 299 23.78 2.48 -3.24
C SER A 299 23.90 2.64 -4.76
N ASN A 300 24.99 2.14 -5.37
CA ASN A 300 25.27 2.40 -6.79
C ASN A 300 24.12 1.94 -7.70
N TYR A 301 23.51 0.79 -7.38
CA TYR A 301 22.38 0.23 -8.10
C TYR A 301 21.07 0.99 -7.90
N SER A 302 20.91 1.78 -6.82
CA SER A 302 19.63 2.42 -6.55
C SER A 302 19.31 3.39 -7.67
N ASN A 303 18.12 3.27 -8.26
CA ASN A 303 17.57 4.32 -9.10
C ASN A 303 17.46 5.62 -8.29
N TYR A 304 17.51 6.74 -9.00
CA TYR A 304 17.52 8.10 -8.46
C TYR A 304 16.54 8.97 -9.28
N GLY A 305 16.35 10.24 -8.93
CA GLY A 305 15.50 11.17 -9.69
C GLY A 305 14.61 12.04 -8.80
N ALA A 306 13.83 12.92 -9.41
CA ALA A 306 12.93 13.83 -8.70
C ALA A 306 11.81 13.08 -7.94
N ARG A 307 11.35 11.94 -8.47
CA ARG A 307 10.32 11.09 -7.86
C ARG A 307 10.73 10.37 -6.58
N ILE A 308 12.02 10.30 -6.22
CA ILE A 308 12.45 9.67 -4.97
C ILE A 308 11.91 10.47 -3.78
N ASP A 309 11.05 9.88 -2.95
CA ASP A 309 10.46 10.60 -1.81
C ASP A 309 11.39 10.58 -0.59
N ILE A 310 12.04 9.44 -0.35
CA ILE A 310 12.84 9.15 0.83
C ILE A 310 13.86 8.05 0.53
N CYS A 311 14.89 7.89 1.36
CA CYS A 311 15.80 6.75 1.29
C CYS A 311 15.89 5.95 2.58
N ALA A 312 16.28 4.69 2.47
CA ALA A 312 16.38 3.76 3.59
C ALA A 312 17.50 2.72 3.39
N PRO A 313 17.95 2.04 4.45
CA PRO A 313 19.04 1.06 4.37
C PRO A 313 18.72 -0.07 3.39
N GLY A 314 19.53 -0.21 2.34
CA GLY A 314 19.36 -1.23 1.31
C GLY A 314 20.59 -2.09 1.05
N GLY A 315 21.75 -1.72 1.59
CA GLY A 315 23.01 -2.46 1.42
C GLY A 315 23.92 -1.90 0.31
N GLY A 316 25.19 -2.30 0.32
CA GLY A 316 26.23 -1.81 -0.60
C GLY A 316 26.21 -2.45 -2.00
N GLU A 317 27.24 -2.19 -2.81
CA GLU A 317 27.30 -2.57 -4.25
C GLU A 317 26.84 -4.00 -4.58
N ILE A 318 25.99 -4.15 -5.59
CA ILE A 318 25.74 -5.44 -6.23
C ILE A 318 26.88 -5.69 -7.22
N ASP A 319 27.69 -6.74 -7.05
CA ASP A 319 28.50 -7.24 -8.16
C ASP A 319 27.58 -8.04 -9.08
N ALA A 320 26.76 -7.33 -9.87
CA ALA A 320 25.77 -7.90 -10.78
C ALA A 320 24.71 -8.86 -10.13
N PRO A 321 23.51 -8.98 -10.71
CA PRO A 321 22.53 -9.96 -10.25
C PRO A 321 23.06 -11.38 -10.51
N GLY A 322 23.38 -12.12 -9.46
CA GLY A 322 23.69 -13.56 -9.55
C GLY A 322 25.14 -13.96 -9.31
N PHE A 323 26.00 -13.10 -8.74
CA PHE A 323 27.29 -13.53 -8.19
C PHE A 323 27.19 -13.66 -6.66
N PRO A 324 27.64 -14.78 -6.04
CA PRO A 324 28.14 -14.70 -4.68
C PRO A 324 29.38 -13.80 -4.74
N PRO A 325 29.80 -13.19 -3.62
CA PRO A 325 31.09 -12.54 -3.60
C PRO A 325 32.12 -13.52 -4.19
N ALA A 326 32.79 -13.12 -5.26
CA ALA A 326 34.00 -13.81 -5.68
C ALA A 326 34.85 -13.98 -4.42
N LEU A 327 35.32 -15.20 -4.18
CA LEU A 327 36.07 -15.62 -3.00
C LEU A 327 36.97 -14.49 -2.50
N GLY A 328 36.55 -13.84 -1.40
CA GLY A 328 37.28 -12.70 -0.82
C GLY A 328 36.95 -11.34 -1.44
N LEU A 329 35.69 -10.90 -1.47
CA LEU A 329 35.37 -9.48 -1.67
C LEU A 329 34.66 -8.97 -0.41
N GLN A 330 35.20 -7.88 0.14
CA GLN A 330 34.82 -7.27 1.43
C GLN A 330 33.30 -7.10 1.57
N GLU A 331 32.83 -7.36 2.79
CA GLU A 331 31.45 -7.19 3.22
C GLU A 331 30.90 -5.81 2.87
N LYS A 332 29.94 -5.78 1.95
CA LYS A 332 29.30 -4.57 1.46
C LYS A 332 28.10 -4.17 2.33
N ASN A 333 28.28 -3.93 3.63
CA ASN A 333 27.22 -3.49 4.59
C ASN A 333 25.82 -4.01 4.24
N LEU A 334 25.69 -5.33 4.04
CA LEU A 334 24.46 -5.95 3.53
C LEU A 334 23.39 -6.03 4.63
N ILE A 335 22.13 -6.29 4.26
CA ILE A 335 21.02 -6.28 5.20
C ILE A 335 20.76 -7.69 5.77
N PHE A 336 20.78 -7.77 7.10
CA PHE A 336 20.34 -8.95 7.83
C PHE A 336 18.83 -9.11 7.75
N SER A 337 18.37 -10.28 7.30
CA SER A 337 16.96 -10.64 7.29
C SER A 337 16.71 -12.15 7.41
N THR A 338 15.46 -12.57 7.46
CA THR A 338 15.04 -13.98 7.46
C THR A 338 15.23 -14.62 6.08
N THR A 339 15.30 -15.96 6.02
CA THR A 339 15.38 -16.72 4.76
C THR A 339 14.58 -18.03 4.81
N VAL A 340 14.39 -18.65 3.64
CA VAL A 340 13.69 -19.95 3.46
C VAL A 340 14.64 -21.16 3.58
N LYS A 341 15.94 -20.88 3.72
CA LYS A 341 17.01 -21.89 3.63
C LYS A 341 17.01 -22.90 4.79
N GLY A 342 16.41 -22.55 5.94
CA GLY A 342 15.77 -23.50 6.85
C GLY A 342 16.67 -24.59 7.47
N ALA A 343 17.99 -24.42 7.40
CA ALA A 343 18.97 -25.42 7.80
C ALA A 343 19.56 -25.15 9.20
N GLY A 344 18.82 -24.44 10.05
CA GLY A 344 19.13 -24.22 11.45
C GLY A 344 19.28 -22.74 11.83
N ASP A 345 18.97 -22.40 13.08
CA ASP A 345 19.11 -21.04 13.61
C ASP A 345 20.59 -20.60 13.68
N LEU A 346 20.88 -19.37 13.26
CA LEU A 346 21.99 -18.65 13.89
C LEU A 346 21.50 -18.37 15.32
N TYR A 347 22.14 -18.95 16.32
CA TYR A 347 21.82 -18.70 17.72
C TYR A 347 22.59 -17.48 18.23
N SER A 348 22.07 -16.88 19.31
CA SER A 348 22.77 -15.86 20.11
C SER A 348 24.12 -16.35 20.64
N ASN A 349 24.37 -17.65 20.68
CA ASN A 349 25.71 -18.23 20.73
C ASN A 349 25.75 -19.25 19.60
N SER A 350 26.56 -19.05 18.54
CA SER A 350 26.75 -20.13 17.56
C SER A 350 27.05 -21.39 18.37
N PRO A 351 26.29 -22.46 18.09
CA PRO A 351 26.38 -23.62 18.94
C PRO A 351 27.76 -24.31 18.73
N LEU A 352 28.48 -23.98 17.66
CA LEU A 352 29.91 -24.28 17.48
C LEU A 352 30.75 -23.00 17.61
N LYS A 353 30.84 -22.48 18.84
CA LYS A 353 31.78 -21.43 19.20
C LYS A 353 33.14 -22.07 19.50
N LEU A 354 34.09 -21.87 18.61
CA LEU A 354 35.45 -22.39 18.76
C LEU A 354 36.43 -21.28 19.06
N THR A 355 37.48 -21.67 19.76
CA THR A 355 38.56 -20.78 20.13
C THR A 355 39.74 -21.05 19.23
N LEU A 356 40.19 -20.04 18.48
CA LEU A 356 41.42 -20.17 17.72
C LEU A 356 42.60 -20.45 18.67
N LYS A 357 43.32 -21.54 18.45
CA LYS A 357 44.55 -21.87 19.20
C LYS A 357 45.77 -21.23 18.56
N THR A 358 45.97 -21.44 17.27
CA THR A 358 47.12 -20.92 16.53
C THR A 358 46.87 -20.83 15.03
N LYS A 359 47.64 -19.99 14.35
CA LYS A 359 47.79 -19.99 12.89
C LYS A 359 48.73 -21.15 12.51
N VAL A 360 48.37 -21.94 11.49
CA VAL A 360 49.21 -23.08 11.04
C VAL A 360 49.97 -22.71 9.77
N SER A 361 49.26 -22.27 8.73
CA SER A 361 49.88 -21.87 7.46
C SER A 361 48.95 -20.98 6.64
N ALA A 362 49.54 -20.22 5.70
CA ALA A 362 48.82 -19.47 4.67
C ALA A 362 49.56 -19.64 3.34
N ARG A 363 48.83 -19.83 2.24
CA ARG A 363 49.38 -20.09 0.91
C ARG A 363 48.81 -19.12 -0.11
N GLU A 364 49.71 -18.60 -0.95
CA GLU A 364 49.39 -17.82 -2.14
C GLU A 364 49.71 -18.68 -3.39
N LEU A 365 48.75 -18.79 -4.28
CA LEU A 365 48.74 -19.57 -5.52
C LEU A 365 48.22 -18.67 -6.64
N ASN A 366 49.09 -17.82 -7.19
CA ASN A 366 48.80 -16.96 -8.34
C ASN A 366 47.47 -16.18 -8.16
N PRO A 367 47.44 -15.22 -7.20
CA PRO A 367 46.20 -14.67 -6.68
C PRO A 367 45.43 -13.90 -7.74
N ILE A 368 44.12 -14.12 -7.79
CA ILE A 368 43.17 -13.29 -8.56
C ILE A 368 43.09 -11.88 -7.94
N ASP A 369 43.35 -11.76 -6.63
CA ASP A 369 43.42 -10.50 -5.87
C ASP A 369 44.60 -10.51 -4.87
N PRO A 370 45.56 -9.56 -4.95
CA PRO A 370 46.75 -9.53 -4.10
C PRO A 370 46.48 -9.34 -2.59
N ASP A 371 45.29 -8.91 -2.19
CA ASP A 371 44.93 -8.65 -0.79
C ASP A 371 44.48 -9.92 -0.01
N TYR A 372 44.42 -11.07 -0.68
CA TYR A 372 43.87 -12.32 -0.12
C TYR A 372 44.87 -13.49 -0.20
N TYR A 373 44.70 -14.44 0.71
CA TYR A 373 45.32 -15.76 0.65
C TYR A 373 44.39 -16.75 -0.06
N ASP A 374 44.93 -17.60 -0.93
CA ASP A 374 44.15 -18.68 -1.55
C ASP A 374 43.65 -19.66 -0.51
N PHE A 375 44.51 -20.08 0.42
CA PHE A 375 44.16 -20.95 1.52
C PHE A 375 44.90 -20.58 2.81
N VAL A 376 44.17 -20.61 3.92
CA VAL A 376 44.69 -20.47 5.28
C VAL A 376 44.31 -21.71 6.09
N VAL A 377 45.24 -22.24 6.87
CA VAL A 377 45.00 -23.31 7.83
C VAL A 377 45.12 -22.75 9.24
N LEU A 378 44.06 -22.92 10.02
CA LEU A 378 43.97 -22.51 11.42
C LEU A 378 43.72 -23.72 12.31
N GLU A 379 44.28 -23.72 13.52
CA GLU A 379 44.03 -24.77 14.52
C GLU A 379 43.12 -24.27 15.63
N PHE A 380 42.10 -25.06 15.98
CA PHE A 380 41.11 -24.72 16.98
C PHE A 380 41.17 -25.66 18.20
N ASP A 381 40.44 -25.30 19.25
CA ASP A 381 40.28 -26.14 20.43
C ASP A 381 39.52 -27.44 20.17
N ASN A 382 38.61 -27.45 19.20
CA ASN A 382 37.80 -28.60 18.80
C ASN A 382 37.44 -28.49 17.31
N SER A 383 37.16 -29.60 16.62
CA SER A 383 36.58 -29.63 15.27
C SER A 383 35.41 -30.61 15.12
N ASN A 384 34.90 -31.15 16.23
CA ASN A 384 33.75 -32.05 16.22
C ASN A 384 32.52 -31.35 15.66
N GLY A 385 31.79 -32.03 14.77
CA GLY A 385 30.61 -31.47 14.11
C GLY A 385 30.91 -30.50 12.97
N LEU A 386 32.19 -30.26 12.65
CA LEU A 386 32.58 -29.47 11.51
C LEU A 386 32.67 -30.30 10.24
N PHE A 387 32.18 -29.73 9.15
CA PHE A 387 32.23 -30.32 7.83
C PHE A 387 32.65 -29.28 6.80
N GLU A 388 33.24 -29.76 5.70
CA GLU A 388 33.56 -28.91 4.56
C GLU A 388 32.29 -28.22 4.02
N GLY A 389 32.45 -26.95 3.63
CA GLY A 389 31.40 -26.11 3.07
C GLY A 389 30.56 -25.36 4.11
N GLN A 390 30.80 -25.54 5.40
CA GLN A 390 30.18 -24.74 6.45
C GLN A 390 30.70 -23.29 6.42
N ARG A 391 29.83 -22.34 6.81
CA ARG A 391 30.22 -20.93 6.95
C ARG A 391 30.89 -20.71 8.30
N ILE A 392 31.89 -19.85 8.32
CA ILE A 392 32.66 -19.44 9.50
C ILE A 392 32.55 -17.93 9.63
N ILE A 393 32.33 -17.43 10.84
CA ILE A 393 32.31 -16.01 11.19
C ILE A 393 33.46 -15.76 12.18
N LEU A 394 34.36 -14.83 11.87
CA LEU A 394 35.52 -14.52 12.71
C LEU A 394 35.24 -13.31 13.62
N GLY A 395 35.37 -13.52 14.94
CA GLY A 395 35.38 -12.56 16.05
C GLY A 395 34.12 -12.55 16.94
N GLU A 396 34.08 -11.68 17.96
CA GLU A 396 33.03 -11.70 18.99
C GLU A 396 31.75 -10.94 18.56
N PHE A 397 30.66 -11.68 18.39
CA PHE A 397 29.38 -11.16 17.88
C PHE A 397 28.75 -9.99 18.65
N SER A 398 29.09 -9.82 19.94
CA SER A 398 28.54 -8.77 20.80
C SER A 398 29.28 -7.43 20.67
N THR A 399 30.48 -7.41 20.07
CA THR A 399 31.38 -6.25 20.09
C THR A 399 31.92 -5.85 18.71
N LEU A 400 31.65 -6.63 17.66
CA LEU A 400 32.17 -6.36 16.33
C LEU A 400 31.30 -5.38 15.53
N ASN A 401 31.96 -4.33 15.01
CA ASN A 401 31.45 -3.44 13.97
C ASN A 401 31.71 -3.94 12.55
N ASN A 402 32.52 -4.97 12.39
CA ASN A 402 32.82 -5.63 11.12
C ASN A 402 33.08 -7.09 11.47
N TYR A 403 32.37 -8.03 10.86
CA TYR A 403 32.72 -9.44 10.93
C TYR A 403 33.31 -9.84 9.57
N GLU A 404 33.85 -11.04 9.45
CA GLU A 404 34.21 -11.58 8.14
C GLU A 404 33.75 -13.02 8.04
N MET A 405 33.11 -13.32 6.91
CA MET A 405 32.59 -14.65 6.63
C MET A 405 33.47 -15.41 5.64
N TYR A 406 33.79 -16.65 6.01
CA TYR A 406 34.55 -17.56 5.18
C TYR A 406 33.88 -18.92 5.08
N TYR A 407 34.36 -19.77 4.16
CA TYR A 407 33.93 -21.17 4.06
C TYR A 407 35.02 -22.12 4.51
N VAL A 408 34.62 -23.14 5.27
CA VAL A 408 35.46 -24.31 5.54
C VAL A 408 35.73 -25.00 4.21
N ASN A 409 37.00 -25.12 3.84
CA ASN A 409 37.48 -25.86 2.67
C ASN A 409 38.08 -27.24 3.04
N GLY A 410 38.24 -27.52 4.33
CA GLY A 410 38.67 -28.84 4.80
C GLY A 410 38.75 -28.89 6.32
N VAL A 411 38.49 -30.06 6.89
CA VAL A 411 38.62 -30.35 8.32
C VAL A 411 39.58 -31.54 8.48
N PHE A 412 40.63 -31.37 9.28
CA PHE A 412 41.68 -32.38 9.46
C PHE A 412 41.69 -32.96 10.89
N PRO A 413 42.25 -34.15 11.11
CA PRO A 413 42.20 -34.85 12.41
C PRO A 413 42.81 -34.12 13.63
N SER A 414 43.59 -33.04 13.43
CA SER A 414 44.26 -32.27 14.49
C SER A 414 43.50 -31.00 14.89
N ASN A 415 42.17 -30.97 14.73
CA ASN A 415 41.35 -29.74 14.86
C ASN A 415 41.80 -28.59 13.95
N GLN A 416 42.45 -28.93 12.83
CA GLN A 416 42.89 -27.97 11.84
C GLN A 416 41.82 -27.79 10.78
N ILE A 417 41.60 -26.54 10.38
CA ILE A 417 40.55 -26.15 9.45
C ILE A 417 41.20 -25.34 8.34
N ALA A 418 41.03 -25.80 7.10
CA ALA A 418 41.40 -25.03 5.92
C ALA A 418 40.26 -24.06 5.56
N ILE A 419 40.62 -22.83 5.27
CA ILE A 419 39.73 -21.72 4.92
C ILE A 419 40.23 -21.15 3.59
N LYS A 420 39.34 -20.98 2.61
CA LYS A 420 39.69 -20.44 1.29
C LYS A 420 39.43 -18.93 1.23
N GLY A 421 40.34 -18.17 0.61
CA GLY A 421 40.11 -16.74 0.28
C GLY A 421 40.18 -15.79 1.48
N MET A 422 41.01 -16.07 2.50
CA MET A 422 41.12 -15.22 3.69
C MET A 422 41.92 -13.95 3.44
N LYS A 423 41.39 -12.79 3.86
CA LYS A 423 42.07 -11.51 3.71
C LYS A 423 43.36 -11.46 4.54
N LYS A 424 44.42 -10.90 3.96
CA LYS A 424 45.73 -10.81 4.62
C LYS A 424 45.68 -9.96 5.90
N SER A 425 44.89 -8.89 5.91
CA SER A 425 44.68 -8.05 7.10
C SER A 425 44.02 -8.82 8.25
N THR A 426 43.05 -9.66 7.93
CA THR A 426 42.31 -10.44 8.92
C THR A 426 43.17 -11.53 9.49
N TYR A 427 43.83 -12.29 8.63
CA TYR A 427 44.80 -13.29 9.05
C TYR A 427 45.88 -12.68 9.96
N SER A 428 46.34 -11.46 9.67
CA SER A 428 47.30 -10.74 10.53
C SER A 428 46.73 -10.47 11.93
N ASN A 429 45.46 -10.06 12.02
CA ASN A 429 44.80 -9.68 13.27
C ASN A 429 44.25 -10.86 14.11
N LEU A 430 44.21 -12.09 13.57
CA LEU A 430 43.56 -13.23 14.25
C LEU A 430 44.23 -13.70 15.55
N VAL A 431 45.52 -13.42 15.73
CA VAL A 431 46.31 -13.76 16.92
C VAL A 431 47.31 -12.62 17.13
N ASP A 432 47.46 -12.15 18.38
CA ASP A 432 48.44 -11.11 18.69
C ASP A 432 49.89 -11.58 18.43
N SER A 433 50.81 -10.64 18.35
CA SER A 433 52.24 -10.88 18.11
C SER A 433 52.97 -11.57 19.27
N SER A 434 52.31 -11.78 20.42
CA SER A 434 52.87 -12.39 21.62
C SER A 434 52.50 -13.87 21.79
N GLY A 435 51.54 -14.39 21.00
CA GLY A 435 51.02 -15.76 21.14
C GLY A 435 50.22 -15.97 22.43
N THR A 436 49.87 -14.92 23.17
CA THR A 436 49.19 -15.01 24.48
C THR A 436 48.00 -14.06 24.66
N GLY A 437 47.68 -13.20 23.68
CA GLY A 437 46.55 -12.26 23.74
C GLY A 437 45.34 -12.62 22.87
N THR A 438 44.14 -12.44 23.45
CA THR A 438 42.75 -12.56 22.97
C THR A 438 42.49 -13.45 21.75
N LYS A 439 42.03 -14.68 22.04
CA LYS A 439 41.61 -15.67 21.04
C LYS A 439 40.40 -15.16 20.28
N SER A 440 40.51 -15.05 18.95
CA SER A 440 39.36 -14.75 18.10
C SER A 440 38.31 -15.84 18.29
N ILE A 441 37.13 -15.44 18.77
CA ILE A 441 35.95 -16.30 18.83
C ILE A 441 35.53 -16.59 17.39
N VAL A 442 35.37 -17.86 17.05
CA VAL A 442 34.95 -18.25 15.70
C VAL A 442 33.64 -19.01 15.78
N GLU A 443 32.62 -18.46 15.13
CA GLU A 443 31.26 -19.00 15.12
C GLU A 443 30.99 -19.70 13.78
N PHE A 444 30.59 -20.98 13.82
CA PHE A 444 30.27 -21.75 12.62
C PHE A 444 28.76 -21.82 12.39
N SER A 445 28.33 -21.82 11.13
CA SER A 445 26.93 -21.99 10.73
C SER A 445 26.76 -23.30 9.98
N PRO A 446 26.59 -24.43 10.70
CA PRO A 446 26.36 -25.72 10.07
C PRO A 446 24.96 -25.82 9.46
N MET A 447 24.76 -26.82 8.59
CA MET A 447 23.42 -27.35 8.33
C MET A 447 23.05 -28.28 9.49
N PHE A 448 22.00 -27.97 10.25
CA PHE A 448 21.63 -28.76 11.41
C PHE A 448 20.12 -28.80 11.67
N THR A 449 19.74 -29.70 12.57
CA THR A 449 18.42 -29.75 13.20
C THR A 449 18.55 -30.17 14.67
N LYS A 450 17.49 -30.05 15.47
CA LYS A 450 17.50 -30.42 16.89
C LYS A 450 16.66 -31.68 17.13
N ILE A 451 17.11 -32.54 18.04
CA ILE A 451 16.34 -33.68 18.50
C ILE A 451 15.20 -33.19 19.39
N VAL A 452 13.96 -33.48 18.99
CA VAL A 452 12.75 -33.15 19.77
C VAL A 452 12.22 -34.35 20.56
N ALA A 453 12.53 -35.58 20.11
CA ALA A 453 12.20 -36.80 20.83
C ALA A 453 13.14 -37.94 20.41
N ILE A 454 13.29 -38.94 21.28
CA ILE A 454 14.05 -40.16 21.00
C ILE A 454 13.07 -41.33 21.05
N THR A 455 12.74 -41.85 19.87
CA THR A 455 11.76 -42.94 19.72
C THR A 455 12.40 -44.30 20.07
N SER A 456 13.69 -44.47 19.80
CA SER A 456 14.49 -45.62 20.25
C SER A 456 15.98 -45.26 20.23
N ASN A 457 16.85 -46.18 20.69
CA ASN A 457 18.31 -46.02 20.60
C ASN A 457 18.87 -45.90 19.16
N ARG A 458 18.03 -46.01 18.13
CA ARG A 458 18.42 -45.90 16.70
C ARG A 458 17.51 -44.96 15.90
N ILE A 459 16.45 -44.43 16.49
CA ILE A 459 15.47 -43.57 15.81
C ILE A 459 15.34 -42.28 16.62
N ILE A 460 15.73 -41.18 16.00
CA ILE A 460 15.62 -39.84 16.57
C ILE A 460 14.57 -39.06 15.79
N LYS A 461 13.75 -38.30 16.50
CA LYS A 461 12.81 -37.35 15.92
C LYS A 461 13.39 -35.95 16.02
N VAL A 462 13.40 -35.23 14.91
CA VAL A 462 14.05 -33.93 14.78
C VAL A 462 13.06 -32.82 14.42
N GLU A 463 13.47 -31.56 14.55
CA GLU A 463 12.62 -30.42 14.19
C GLU A 463 12.29 -30.38 12.70
N ASN A 464 13.24 -30.74 11.85
CA ASN A 464 13.06 -30.88 10.41
C ASN A 464 14.14 -31.81 9.83
N THR A 465 13.89 -32.40 8.66
CA THR A 465 14.86 -33.26 7.96
C THR A 465 15.51 -32.55 6.76
N LYS A 466 15.48 -31.21 6.69
CA LYS A 466 16.10 -30.46 5.59
C LYS A 466 17.61 -30.68 5.62
N GLY A 467 18.18 -31.09 4.49
CA GLY A 467 19.61 -31.42 4.37
C GLY A 467 19.99 -32.81 4.87
N ALA A 468 19.07 -33.55 5.50
CA ALA A 468 19.31 -34.95 5.85
C ALA A 468 19.30 -35.82 4.59
N PHE A 469 20.19 -36.81 4.55
CA PHE A 469 20.23 -37.83 3.51
C PHE A 469 20.67 -39.17 4.10
N ALA A 470 20.17 -40.28 3.56
CA ALA A 470 20.70 -41.59 3.91
C ALA A 470 22.04 -41.80 3.19
N SER A 471 23.07 -42.25 3.91
CA SER A 471 24.38 -42.55 3.33
C SER A 471 25.08 -43.60 4.18
N THR A 472 25.74 -44.54 3.53
CA THR A 472 26.57 -45.56 4.20
C THR A 472 28.00 -45.09 4.45
N THR A 473 28.43 -44.02 3.79
CA THR A 473 29.80 -43.49 3.89
C THR A 473 29.83 -42.21 4.73
N ASP A 474 28.92 -41.28 4.45
CA ASP A 474 28.91 -39.97 5.08
C ASP A 474 28.26 -40.05 6.45
N LYS A 475 28.93 -39.43 7.42
CA LYS A 475 28.49 -39.42 8.81
C LYS A 475 27.92 -38.05 9.14
N ILE A 476 26.82 -38.06 9.87
CA ILE A 476 26.33 -36.90 10.63
C ILE A 476 26.99 -36.88 12.00
N TYR A 477 27.05 -35.70 12.60
CA TYR A 477 27.42 -35.55 14.01
C TYR A 477 26.17 -35.31 14.84
N ILE A 478 26.05 -35.98 15.98
CA ILE A 478 24.95 -35.79 16.93
C ILE A 478 25.55 -35.51 18.30
N GLY A 479 25.13 -34.44 18.98
CA GLY A 479 25.59 -34.14 20.34
C GLY A 479 25.16 -32.77 20.85
N THR A 480 25.59 -32.45 22.07
CA THR A 480 25.41 -31.11 22.65
C THR A 480 26.48 -30.18 22.06
N LEU A 481 26.03 -29.11 21.44
CA LEU A 481 26.92 -28.21 20.72
C LEU A 481 27.75 -27.34 21.69
N GLY A 482 29.07 -27.24 21.42
CA GLY A 482 30.04 -26.53 22.27
C GLY A 482 30.69 -27.39 23.36
N ASP A 483 30.22 -28.63 23.54
CA ASP A 483 30.82 -29.59 24.47
C ASP A 483 31.65 -30.62 23.69
N SER A 484 32.98 -30.49 23.76
CA SER A 484 33.93 -31.41 23.11
C SER A 484 33.87 -32.84 23.66
N SER A 485 33.29 -33.02 24.85
CA SER A 485 33.13 -34.33 25.50
C SER A 485 31.83 -35.03 25.12
N SER A 486 30.87 -34.28 24.55
CA SER A 486 29.61 -34.82 24.07
C SER A 486 29.65 -35.06 22.56
N GLY A 487 28.99 -36.11 22.12
CA GLY A 487 28.65 -36.31 20.72
C GLY A 487 29.28 -37.51 20.03
N SER A 488 28.71 -37.83 18.88
CA SER A 488 28.89 -39.10 18.22
C SER A 488 28.64 -38.95 16.72
N THR A 489 29.53 -39.50 15.90
CA THR A 489 29.30 -39.57 14.46
C THR A 489 28.48 -40.81 14.11
N ARG A 490 27.47 -40.70 13.26
CA ARG A 490 26.63 -41.83 12.81
C ARG A 490 26.28 -41.72 11.34
N ASN A 491 26.07 -42.85 10.69
CA ASN A 491 25.49 -42.92 9.35
C ASN A 491 23.96 -42.96 9.45
N ILE A 492 23.28 -42.30 8.51
CA ILE A 492 21.82 -42.34 8.39
C ILE A 492 21.43 -43.53 7.50
N ARG A 493 20.55 -44.40 8.01
CA ARG A 493 19.98 -45.54 7.28
C ARG A 493 18.80 -45.10 6.41
N SER A 494 17.88 -44.34 6.98
CA SER A 494 16.67 -43.87 6.30
C SER A 494 16.08 -42.64 6.99
N ILE A 495 15.26 -41.90 6.26
CA ILE A 495 14.63 -40.65 6.72
C ILE A 495 13.15 -40.72 6.40
N ASN A 496 12.31 -40.32 7.36
CA ASN A 496 10.89 -40.10 7.16
C ASN A 496 10.59 -38.60 7.31
N PRO A 497 10.49 -37.85 6.20
CA PRO A 497 10.26 -36.40 6.24
C PRO A 497 8.84 -36.03 6.71
N THR A 498 7.86 -36.95 6.67
CA THR A 498 6.49 -36.69 7.13
C THR A 498 6.41 -36.70 8.66
N THR A 499 7.18 -37.59 9.31
CA THR A 499 7.23 -37.69 10.78
C THR A 499 8.43 -36.97 11.40
N ASN A 500 9.32 -36.42 10.57
CA ASN A 500 10.63 -35.90 10.93
C ASN A 500 11.50 -36.91 11.71
N GLU A 501 11.50 -38.18 11.29
CA GLU A 501 12.29 -39.23 11.93
C GLU A 501 13.52 -39.59 11.11
N ILE A 502 14.66 -39.72 11.78
CA ILE A 502 15.93 -40.18 11.22
C ILE A 502 16.26 -41.53 11.86
N THR A 503 16.42 -42.56 11.03
CA THR A 503 16.87 -43.89 11.46
C THR A 503 18.37 -44.04 11.23
N LEU A 504 19.10 -44.43 12.26
CA LEU A 504 20.56 -44.54 12.25
C LEU A 504 21.02 -45.98 11.94
N VAL A 505 22.22 -46.11 11.34
CA VAL A 505 22.85 -47.40 11.00
C VAL A 505 23.36 -48.15 12.24
N SER A 506 23.59 -47.47 13.36
CA SER A 506 23.95 -48.07 14.65
C SER A 506 23.31 -47.28 15.79
N SER A 507 23.29 -47.86 16.99
CA SER A 507 22.72 -47.19 18.17
C SER A 507 23.51 -45.95 18.58
N ILE A 508 22.82 -45.00 19.18
CA ILE A 508 23.41 -43.78 19.72
C ILE A 508 22.86 -43.49 21.12
N THR A 509 23.71 -42.89 21.94
CA THR A 509 23.31 -42.17 23.14
C THR A 509 23.21 -40.70 22.78
N ALA A 510 21.99 -40.18 22.73
CA ALA A 510 21.68 -38.78 22.46
C ALA A 510 20.61 -38.33 23.45
N ASN A 511 20.43 -37.02 23.59
CA ASN A 511 19.43 -36.40 24.46
C ASN A 511 18.45 -35.56 23.64
N VAL A 512 17.24 -35.38 24.16
CA VAL A 512 16.33 -34.36 23.63
C VAL A 512 17.00 -33.00 23.79
N GLY A 513 17.06 -32.26 22.69
CA GLY A 513 17.76 -30.99 22.59
C GLY A 513 19.17 -31.06 22.01
N ASP A 514 19.75 -32.26 21.84
CA ASP A 514 20.99 -32.41 21.08
C ASP A 514 20.78 -31.99 19.63
N PHE A 515 21.87 -31.53 19.02
CA PHE A 515 21.87 -31.11 17.63
C PHE A 515 22.34 -32.24 16.73
N VAL A 516 21.80 -32.27 15.53
CA VAL A 516 22.17 -33.18 14.44
C VAL A 516 22.73 -32.33 13.31
N ILE A 517 24.01 -32.50 13.00
CA ILE A 517 24.72 -31.71 11.99
C ILE A 517 24.96 -32.56 10.75
N PHE A 518 24.56 -32.02 9.61
CA PHE A 518 24.69 -32.64 8.30
C PHE A 518 25.93 -32.13 7.58
N PRO A 519 26.71 -33.01 6.93
CA PRO A 519 27.72 -32.55 5.98
C PRO A 519 27.05 -32.06 4.70
N LYS A 520 27.78 -31.23 3.97
CA LYS A 520 27.39 -30.77 2.64
C LYS A 520 27.27 -31.92 1.64
N LYS A 521 26.40 -31.77 0.65
CA LYS A 521 26.24 -32.71 -0.47
C LYS A 521 26.52 -32.09 -1.83
N ASN A 522 27.14 -32.92 -2.68
CA ASN A 522 27.49 -32.61 -4.05
C ASN A 522 26.86 -33.64 -5.00
N SER A 523 26.48 -33.23 -6.20
CA SER A 523 26.07 -34.13 -7.28
C SER A 523 26.57 -33.61 -8.63
N GLU A 524 26.90 -34.51 -9.54
CA GLU A 524 27.23 -34.15 -10.92
C GLU A 524 25.98 -33.80 -11.71
N ILE A 525 26.11 -32.88 -12.66
CA ILE A 525 25.04 -32.50 -13.59
C ILE A 525 25.09 -33.42 -14.82
N PHE A 526 23.95 -33.98 -15.23
CA PHE A 526 23.85 -34.76 -16.47
C PHE A 526 23.91 -33.87 -17.73
N SER A 527 24.52 -34.37 -18.81
CA SER A 527 24.49 -33.71 -20.13
C SER A 527 23.07 -33.51 -20.65
N GLY A 528 22.73 -32.27 -21.01
CA GLY A 528 21.43 -31.91 -21.58
C GLY A 528 20.74 -30.71 -20.92
N ASN A 529 21.23 -30.23 -19.78
CA ASN A 529 20.73 -28.99 -19.17
C ASN A 529 21.32 -27.77 -19.89
N THR A 530 20.44 -26.92 -20.43
CA THR A 530 20.82 -25.68 -21.10
C THR A 530 21.08 -24.56 -20.09
N ASN A 531 22.10 -23.74 -20.38
CA ASN A 531 22.31 -22.45 -19.72
C ASN A 531 21.00 -21.64 -19.78
N GLY A 532 20.57 -21.07 -18.64
CA GLY A 532 19.28 -20.40 -18.56
C GLY A 532 18.06 -21.31 -18.32
N SER A 533 18.28 -22.57 -17.94
CA SER A 533 17.20 -23.46 -17.46
C SER A 533 16.91 -23.25 -15.96
N LYS A 534 15.61 -23.26 -15.59
CA LYS A 534 15.14 -23.36 -14.19
C LYS A 534 15.10 -24.81 -13.68
N LYS A 535 15.60 -25.77 -14.46
CA LYS A 535 15.60 -27.19 -14.14
C LYS A 535 16.98 -27.76 -14.39
N ILE A 536 17.49 -28.51 -13.42
CA ILE A 536 18.72 -29.27 -13.57
C ILE A 536 18.49 -30.73 -13.21
N VAL A 537 18.87 -31.61 -14.12
CA VAL A 537 18.95 -33.06 -13.88
C VAL A 537 20.33 -33.44 -13.34
N VAL A 538 20.35 -34.14 -12.21
CA VAL A 538 21.57 -34.46 -11.45
C VAL A 538 21.74 -35.96 -11.24
N GLN A 539 22.96 -36.43 -10.99
CA GLN A 539 23.22 -37.86 -10.72
C GLN A 539 22.51 -38.39 -9.49
N ASN A 540 22.46 -37.60 -8.41
CA ASN A 540 21.73 -37.91 -7.18
C ASN A 540 21.10 -36.63 -6.61
N THR A 541 19.97 -36.78 -5.92
CA THR A 541 19.25 -35.67 -5.27
C THR A 541 19.45 -35.67 -3.75
N GLU A 542 20.39 -36.45 -3.25
CA GLU A 542 20.62 -36.63 -1.82
C GLU A 542 21.03 -35.31 -1.14
N GLY A 543 20.33 -34.96 -0.06
CA GLY A 543 20.65 -33.78 0.74
C GLY A 543 20.20 -32.46 0.10
N PHE A 544 19.64 -32.47 -1.10
CA PHE A 544 18.97 -31.32 -1.71
C PHE A 544 17.52 -31.26 -1.22
N PHE A 545 17.01 -30.05 -0.97
CA PHE A 545 15.66 -29.86 -0.47
C PHE A 545 15.07 -28.51 -0.92
N PRO A 546 13.74 -28.38 -1.03
CA PRO A 546 13.07 -27.10 -1.30
C PRO A 546 13.46 -26.02 -0.27
N GLY A 547 13.86 -24.84 -0.74
CA GLY A 547 14.40 -23.74 0.04
C GLY A 547 15.93 -23.73 0.15
N GLY A 548 16.61 -24.87 -0.08
CA GLY A 548 18.06 -24.94 -0.13
C GLY A 548 18.65 -24.15 -1.31
N LEU A 549 19.94 -23.80 -1.23
CA LEU A 549 20.63 -23.09 -2.30
C LEU A 549 21.53 -24.05 -3.07
N VAL A 550 21.32 -24.13 -4.38
CA VAL A 550 22.19 -24.88 -5.30
C VAL A 550 23.29 -23.94 -5.78
N TYR A 551 24.54 -24.40 -5.78
CA TYR A 551 25.70 -23.69 -6.32
C TYR A 551 26.43 -24.59 -7.33
N VAL A 552 26.76 -24.05 -8.50
CA VAL A 552 27.50 -24.76 -9.56
C VAL A 552 28.99 -24.44 -9.42
N GLU A 553 29.79 -25.48 -9.19
CA GLU A 553 31.24 -25.37 -9.08
C GLU A 553 31.88 -24.89 -10.40
N GLN A 554 32.93 -24.07 -10.29
CA GLN A 554 33.71 -23.44 -11.38
C GLN A 554 32.99 -22.34 -12.20
N SER A 555 31.69 -22.13 -12.03
CA SER A 555 30.97 -21.06 -12.72
C SER A 555 30.33 -20.02 -11.81
N ASP A 556 30.46 -20.18 -10.50
CA ASP A 556 29.91 -19.32 -9.45
C ASP A 556 28.39 -19.04 -9.55
N ALA A 557 27.66 -19.85 -10.30
CA ALA A 557 26.22 -19.70 -10.49
C ALA A 557 25.45 -20.36 -9.33
N TYR A 558 24.40 -19.71 -8.82
CA TYR A 558 23.55 -20.26 -7.76
C TYR A 558 22.07 -19.96 -7.98
N SER A 559 21.20 -20.77 -7.39
CA SER A 559 19.76 -20.52 -7.38
C SER A 559 19.07 -21.26 -6.22
N THR A 560 17.96 -20.71 -5.75
CA THR A 560 17.13 -21.34 -4.70
C THR A 560 16.35 -22.51 -5.29
N ILE A 561 16.36 -23.64 -4.59
CA ILE A 561 15.63 -24.84 -4.98
C ILE A 561 14.14 -24.66 -4.65
N THR A 562 13.25 -24.78 -5.63
CA THR A 562 11.80 -24.70 -5.42
C THR A 562 11.18 -26.07 -5.18
N SER A 563 11.70 -27.11 -5.85
CA SER A 563 11.29 -28.49 -5.59
C SER A 563 12.37 -29.48 -6.02
N VAL A 564 12.36 -30.66 -5.40
CA VAL A 564 13.27 -31.77 -5.74
C VAL A 564 12.41 -32.98 -6.10
N ASP A 565 12.55 -33.48 -7.32
CA ASP A 565 11.94 -34.72 -7.78
C ASP A 565 12.99 -35.82 -7.77
N VAL A 566 12.85 -36.72 -6.78
CA VAL A 566 13.77 -37.84 -6.58
C VAL A 566 13.66 -38.91 -7.67
N ASN A 567 12.50 -39.04 -8.31
CA ASN A 567 12.25 -40.07 -9.33
C ASN A 567 12.89 -39.68 -10.65
N THR A 568 12.75 -38.41 -11.05
CA THR A 568 13.35 -37.87 -12.27
C THR A 568 14.74 -37.30 -12.06
N ARG A 569 15.21 -37.27 -10.81
CA ARG A 569 16.47 -36.63 -10.37
C ARG A 569 16.58 -35.17 -10.80
N THR A 570 15.45 -34.48 -10.75
CA THR A 570 15.35 -33.08 -11.17
C THR A 570 15.31 -32.16 -9.95
N ILE A 571 16.16 -31.15 -9.96
CA ILE A 571 16.10 -30.01 -9.04
C ILE A 571 15.49 -28.84 -9.83
N ASN A 572 14.33 -28.37 -9.39
CA ASN A 572 13.69 -27.18 -9.92
C ASN A 572 14.17 -25.95 -9.14
N LEU A 573 14.37 -24.86 -9.85
CA LEU A 573 15.03 -23.66 -9.38
C LEU A 573 14.10 -22.46 -9.52
N GLN A 574 14.25 -21.50 -8.60
CA GLN A 574 13.48 -20.26 -8.60
C GLN A 574 13.87 -19.40 -9.81
N ASP A 575 15.18 -19.19 -9.98
CA ASP A 575 15.76 -18.46 -11.10
C ASP A 575 16.63 -19.38 -11.95
N PRO A 576 16.75 -19.12 -13.27
CA PRO A 576 17.59 -19.92 -14.12
C PRO A 576 19.07 -19.75 -13.76
N LEU A 577 19.85 -20.83 -13.83
CA LEU A 577 21.30 -20.73 -13.65
C LEU A 577 21.93 -20.19 -14.94
N LEU A 578 22.56 -19.02 -14.84
CA LEU A 578 23.31 -18.41 -15.93
C LEU A 578 24.81 -18.64 -15.71
N TYR A 579 25.48 -19.28 -16.65
CA TYR A 579 26.93 -19.52 -16.61
C TYR A 579 27.54 -19.47 -18.02
N SER A 580 28.81 -19.11 -18.14
CA SER A 580 29.44 -18.73 -19.42
C SER A 580 29.74 -19.87 -20.42
N SER A 581 29.54 -21.15 -20.04
CA SER A 581 29.92 -22.29 -20.89
C SER A 581 28.86 -23.39 -20.97
N THR A 582 28.57 -23.88 -22.19
CA THR A 582 27.71 -25.05 -22.43
C THR A 582 28.13 -26.22 -21.54
N ILE A 583 27.20 -26.82 -20.77
CA ILE A 583 27.53 -27.96 -19.90
C ILE A 583 27.81 -29.17 -20.78
N THR A 584 29.08 -29.51 -20.96
CA THR A 584 29.50 -30.85 -21.39
C THR A 584 29.37 -31.82 -20.21
N SER A 585 28.90 -33.04 -20.46
CA SER A 585 28.70 -34.07 -19.44
C SER A 585 29.93 -34.27 -18.56
N GLY A 586 29.74 -34.34 -17.23
CA GLY A 586 30.73 -34.95 -16.32
C GLY A 586 31.85 -34.07 -15.76
N THR A 587 31.81 -32.73 -15.89
CA THR A 587 32.88 -31.86 -15.35
C THR A 587 32.42 -30.79 -14.35
N LYS A 588 31.11 -30.63 -14.10
CA LYS A 588 30.57 -29.64 -13.14
C LYS A 588 29.72 -30.31 -12.05
N TYR A 589 30.02 -29.99 -10.80
CA TYR A 589 29.25 -30.40 -9.62
C TYR A 589 28.29 -29.29 -9.21
N VAL A 590 27.08 -29.68 -8.80
CA VAL A 590 26.22 -28.84 -7.97
C VAL A 590 26.39 -29.20 -6.51
N LYS A 591 26.37 -28.16 -5.69
CA LYS A 591 26.62 -28.19 -4.26
C LYS A 591 25.40 -27.62 -3.56
N ASN A 592 24.86 -28.31 -2.55
CA ASN A 592 23.91 -27.68 -1.64
C ASN A 592 24.69 -26.83 -0.64
N ILE A 593 24.46 -25.52 -0.64
CA ILE A 593 25.05 -24.57 0.29
C ILE A 593 23.93 -23.92 1.12
N ALA A 594 23.20 -24.75 1.86
CA ALA A 594 22.15 -24.24 2.71
C ALA A 594 22.74 -23.37 3.83
N THR A 595 22.14 -22.21 4.03
CA THR A 595 22.45 -21.32 5.15
C THR A 595 21.34 -21.44 6.20
N GLY A 596 21.61 -20.98 7.41
CA GLY A 596 20.63 -20.97 8.48
C GLY A 596 19.42 -20.07 8.21
N ASP A 597 18.59 -19.87 9.23
CA ASP A 597 17.30 -19.17 9.14
C ASP A 597 17.43 -17.64 8.90
N ILE A 598 18.64 -17.10 9.01
CA ILE A 598 18.98 -15.70 8.72
C ILE A 598 19.90 -15.63 7.51
N THR A 599 19.70 -14.62 6.66
CA THR A 599 20.61 -14.22 5.59
C THR A 599 21.23 -12.88 5.90
N THR A 600 22.50 -12.73 5.53
CA THR A 600 23.24 -11.46 5.51
C THR A 600 23.35 -10.90 4.10
N GLU A 601 22.72 -11.54 3.12
CA GLU A 601 22.92 -11.24 1.70
C GLU A 601 21.71 -10.49 1.09
N PHE A 602 20.74 -10.08 1.91
CA PHE A 602 19.58 -9.35 1.41
C PHE A 602 19.97 -7.90 1.10
N ASN A 603 19.54 -7.39 -0.06
CA ASN A 603 19.92 -6.06 -0.53
C ASN A 603 18.88 -5.47 -1.50
N GLY A 604 19.23 -4.34 -2.13
CA GLY A 604 18.38 -3.69 -3.13
C GLY A 604 17.43 -2.66 -2.53
N THR A 605 16.68 -1.98 -3.37
CA THR A 605 15.50 -1.22 -2.93
C THR A 605 14.46 -2.14 -2.28
N SER A 606 14.48 -3.44 -2.59
CA SER A 606 13.71 -4.48 -1.90
C SER A 606 14.06 -4.62 -0.42
N ALA A 607 15.29 -4.30 0.00
CA ALA A 607 15.68 -4.24 1.41
C ALA A 607 15.36 -2.87 2.04
N ALA A 608 15.44 -1.78 1.27
CA ALA A 608 15.12 -0.43 1.75
C ALA A 608 13.61 -0.21 2.01
N THR A 609 12.75 -0.68 1.10
CA THR A 609 11.29 -0.55 1.15
C THR A 609 10.68 -1.07 2.47
N PRO A 610 11.02 -2.27 2.99
CA PRO A 610 10.45 -2.79 4.24
C PRO A 610 10.86 -2.02 5.50
N PHE A 611 11.98 -1.29 5.48
CA PHE A 611 12.25 -0.35 6.58
C PHE A 611 11.20 0.75 6.61
N VAL A 612 10.92 1.37 5.47
CA VAL A 612 9.97 2.48 5.38
C VAL A 612 8.53 2.03 5.62
N SER A 613 8.10 0.88 5.07
CA SER A 613 6.75 0.35 5.32
C SER A 613 6.54 -0.08 6.77
N GLY A 614 7.58 -0.63 7.42
CA GLY A 614 7.58 -0.88 8.86
C GLY A 614 7.47 0.40 9.68
N VAL A 615 8.20 1.47 9.32
CA VAL A 615 8.10 2.76 10.02
C VAL A 615 6.73 3.40 9.78
N ALA A 616 6.15 3.30 8.58
CA ALA A 616 4.78 3.72 8.32
C ALA A 616 3.77 2.99 9.23
N ALA A 617 3.94 1.69 9.44
CA ALA A 617 3.12 0.92 10.37
C ALA A 617 3.30 1.40 11.83
N LEU A 618 4.51 1.76 12.25
CA LEU A 618 4.74 2.37 13.58
C LEU A 618 4.15 3.77 13.72
N VAL A 619 4.21 4.59 12.67
CA VAL A 619 3.56 5.92 12.62
C VAL A 619 2.05 5.77 12.78
N LEU A 620 1.42 4.82 12.09
CA LEU A 620 0.00 4.50 12.28
C LEU A 620 -0.29 3.87 13.65
N SER A 621 0.68 3.16 14.22
CA SER A 621 0.57 2.63 15.59
C SER A 621 0.55 3.74 16.64
N ALA A 622 1.32 4.82 16.42
CA ALA A 622 1.27 6.03 17.25
C ALA A 622 -0.05 6.78 17.06
N ASN A 623 -0.55 6.87 15.83
CA ASN A 623 -1.78 7.58 15.53
C ASN A 623 -2.52 6.98 14.33
N ASN A 624 -3.56 6.19 14.62
CA ASN A 624 -4.34 5.52 13.59
C ASN A 624 -5.29 6.49 12.84
N ASN A 625 -5.44 7.74 13.30
CA ASN A 625 -6.24 8.76 12.61
C ASN A 625 -5.49 9.45 11.47
N LEU A 626 -4.21 9.15 11.26
CA LEU A 626 -3.46 9.73 10.15
C LEU A 626 -4.00 9.24 8.80
N SER A 627 -4.11 10.18 7.87
CA SER A 627 -4.32 9.91 6.45
C SER A 627 -3.05 9.37 5.79
N ALA A 628 -3.18 8.69 4.65
CA ALA A 628 -2.02 8.22 3.87
C ALA A 628 -1.09 9.39 3.47
N ALA A 629 -1.67 10.55 3.12
CA ALA A 629 -0.93 11.76 2.81
C ALA A 629 -0.18 12.32 4.04
N GLU A 630 -0.79 12.25 5.22
CA GLU A 630 -0.15 12.67 6.48
C GLU A 630 0.98 11.74 6.90
N VAL A 631 0.82 10.42 6.72
CA VAL A 631 1.92 9.46 6.98
C VAL A 631 3.10 9.75 6.06
N LYS A 632 2.85 9.93 4.75
CA LYS A 632 3.91 10.27 3.79
C LYS A 632 4.59 11.59 4.16
N HIS A 633 3.81 12.61 4.52
CA HIS A 633 4.32 13.89 5.00
C HIS A 633 5.22 13.74 6.23
N ILE A 634 4.76 13.00 7.26
CA ILE A 634 5.50 12.81 8.50
C ILE A 634 6.86 12.18 8.19
N LEU A 635 6.89 11.11 7.40
CA LEU A 635 8.12 10.41 7.02
C LEU A 635 9.08 11.32 6.26
N GLN A 636 8.58 12.10 5.29
CA GLN A 636 9.39 13.04 4.53
C GLN A 636 9.91 14.22 5.39
N LYS A 637 9.08 14.71 6.32
CA LYS A 637 9.42 15.86 7.15
C LYS A 637 10.45 15.52 8.23
N THR A 638 10.45 14.28 8.70
CA THR A 638 11.36 13.82 9.75
C THR A 638 12.59 13.10 9.20
N ALA A 639 12.64 12.84 7.90
CA ALA A 639 13.81 12.28 7.24
C ALA A 639 15.06 13.13 7.50
N SER A 640 16.18 12.46 7.76
CA SER A 640 17.43 13.07 8.18
C SER A 640 18.37 13.24 6.99
N SER A 641 18.47 14.46 6.45
CA SER A 641 19.46 14.82 5.44
C SER A 641 20.89 14.82 5.99
N SER A 642 21.09 15.13 7.26
CA SER A 642 22.42 15.18 7.91
C SER A 642 23.11 13.83 8.04
N LYS A 643 22.38 12.72 7.87
CA LYS A 643 22.92 11.36 7.86
C LYS A 643 23.30 10.89 6.44
N THR A 644 23.12 11.73 5.42
CA THR A 644 23.44 11.39 4.02
C THR A 644 24.74 12.06 3.58
N VAL A 645 25.45 11.43 2.64
CA VAL A 645 26.68 11.99 2.07
C VAL A 645 26.38 13.27 1.29
N SER A 646 27.24 14.28 1.45
CA SER A 646 27.27 15.48 0.62
C SER A 646 28.60 15.59 -0.13
N GLY A 647 28.62 16.27 -1.28
CA GLY A 647 29.82 16.45 -2.09
C GLY A 647 29.55 17.18 -3.40
N THR A 648 30.59 17.64 -4.10
CA THR A 648 30.46 18.42 -5.35
C THR A 648 29.84 17.63 -6.51
N THR A 649 29.90 16.29 -6.46
CA THR A 649 29.31 15.38 -7.45
C THR A 649 27.95 14.82 -7.02
N ILE A 650 27.47 15.20 -5.82
CA ILE A 650 26.17 14.80 -5.29
C ILE A 650 25.26 16.03 -5.37
N PRO A 651 24.03 15.90 -5.89
CA PRO A 651 23.06 17.00 -5.89
C PRO A 651 22.92 17.60 -4.50
N SER A 652 22.84 18.92 -4.40
CA SER A 652 22.52 19.57 -3.12
C SER A 652 21.04 19.42 -2.82
N TYR A 653 20.68 19.45 -1.55
CA TYR A 653 19.27 19.54 -1.17
C TYR A 653 18.71 20.90 -1.60
N SER A 654 17.61 20.88 -2.35
CA SER A 654 16.89 22.06 -2.80
C SER A 654 15.40 21.94 -2.52
N LEU A 655 14.71 23.06 -2.27
CA LEU A 655 13.27 23.06 -2.05
C LEU A 655 12.56 22.62 -3.35
N ASN A 656 11.82 21.51 -3.29
CA ASN A 656 11.02 21.03 -4.42
C ASN A 656 9.65 21.71 -4.49
N SER A 657 8.88 21.42 -5.54
CA SER A 657 7.51 21.94 -5.75
C SER A 657 6.55 21.62 -4.61
N ASP A 658 6.85 20.57 -3.84
CA ASP A 658 5.98 20.04 -2.80
C ASP A 658 6.32 20.66 -1.42
N GLY A 659 7.34 21.53 -1.38
CA GLY A 659 7.75 22.28 -0.19
C GLY A 659 8.70 21.53 0.74
N TYR A 660 9.42 20.52 0.24
CA TYR A 660 10.44 19.78 0.99
C TYR A 660 11.83 20.04 0.47
N MET A 661 12.82 20.08 1.36
CA MET A 661 14.21 19.99 0.96
C MET A 661 14.45 18.60 0.39
N HIS A 662 14.81 18.53 -0.88
CA HIS A 662 14.87 17.31 -1.65
C HIS A 662 16.20 17.17 -2.39
N ASN A 663 16.66 15.94 -2.51
CA ASN A 663 17.84 15.53 -3.23
C ASN A 663 17.47 14.37 -4.16
N THR A 664 17.85 14.40 -5.44
CA THR A 664 17.47 13.34 -6.38
C THR A 664 18.07 11.97 -6.04
N HIS A 665 19.10 11.88 -5.21
CA HIS A 665 19.67 10.61 -4.74
C HIS A 665 19.00 10.08 -3.47
N TYR A 666 18.50 10.97 -2.62
CA TYR A 666 18.10 10.64 -1.24
C TYR A 666 16.67 11.03 -0.89
N GLY A 667 15.92 11.60 -1.85
CA GLY A 667 14.65 12.23 -1.59
C GLY A 667 14.77 13.32 -0.53
N THR A 668 13.91 13.27 0.48
CA THR A 668 13.97 14.16 1.65
C THR A 668 15.06 13.80 2.67
N GLY A 669 15.70 12.63 2.52
CA GLY A 669 16.75 12.14 3.41
C GLY A 669 16.52 10.70 3.84
N LEU A 670 17.36 10.25 4.78
CA LEU A 670 17.24 8.93 5.37
C LEU A 670 16.07 8.87 6.34
N VAL A 671 15.21 7.84 6.23
CA VAL A 671 14.09 7.64 7.16
C VAL A 671 14.54 7.63 8.63
N ASP A 672 13.82 8.37 9.47
CA ASP A 672 14.05 8.45 10.92
C ASP A 672 12.79 8.02 11.67
N ALA A 673 12.81 6.81 12.22
CA ALA A 673 11.67 6.20 12.88
C ALA A 673 11.31 6.93 14.19
N GLY A 674 12.31 7.30 14.99
CA GLY A 674 12.12 7.99 16.26
C GLY A 674 11.43 9.34 16.07
N ALA A 675 11.97 10.16 15.16
CA ALA A 675 11.38 11.45 14.85
C ALA A 675 9.99 11.32 14.21
N ALA A 676 9.78 10.36 13.31
CA ALA A 676 8.48 10.11 12.67
C ALA A 676 7.40 9.74 13.68
N VAL A 677 7.67 8.77 14.58
CA VAL A 677 6.74 8.36 15.63
C VAL A 677 6.46 9.50 16.61
N GLN A 678 7.48 10.27 16.99
CA GLN A 678 7.31 11.43 17.87
C GLN A 678 6.37 12.47 17.25
N LEU A 679 6.53 12.77 15.97
CA LEU A 679 5.66 13.71 15.26
C LEU A 679 4.23 13.16 15.16
N ALA A 680 4.08 11.86 14.87
CA ALA A 680 2.79 11.19 14.78
C ALA A 680 1.98 11.22 16.08
N LEU A 681 2.62 11.00 17.24
CA LEU A 681 2.00 11.08 18.56
C LEU A 681 1.42 12.48 18.86
N ASN A 682 2.09 13.51 18.37
CA ASN A 682 1.66 14.90 18.53
C ASN A 682 0.69 15.36 17.43
N TRP A 683 0.52 14.56 16.38
CA TRP A 683 -0.35 14.88 15.26
C TRP A 683 -1.82 14.78 15.68
N HIS A 684 -2.63 15.75 15.25
CA HIS A 684 -4.03 15.96 15.69
C HIS A 684 -4.28 16.23 17.18
N THR A 685 -3.33 15.95 18.06
CA THR A 685 -3.44 16.20 19.51
C THR A 685 -2.90 17.57 19.89
N SER A 686 -1.85 18.04 19.22
CA SER A 686 -1.28 19.39 19.42
C SER A 686 -1.97 20.44 18.56
N THR A 687 -2.43 21.52 19.19
CA THR A 687 -3.04 22.69 18.52
C THR A 687 -2.01 23.63 17.89
N THR A 688 -0.74 23.53 18.29
CA THR A 688 0.35 24.37 17.78
C THR A 688 1.08 23.75 16.59
N LEU A 689 0.91 22.45 16.37
CA LEU A 689 1.53 21.75 15.27
C LEU A 689 1.00 22.23 13.91
N GLN A 690 1.90 22.40 12.95
CA GLN A 690 1.53 22.79 11.59
C GLN A 690 0.94 21.61 10.82
N LYS A 691 -0.36 21.66 10.49
CA LYS A 691 -1.07 20.67 9.67
C LYS A 691 -2.08 21.34 8.74
N PRO A 692 -2.36 20.75 7.56
CA PRO A 692 -3.50 21.20 6.77
C PRO A 692 -4.79 20.84 7.50
N LYS A 693 -5.87 21.53 7.11
CA LYS A 693 -7.24 21.15 7.47
C LYS A 693 -8.11 21.46 6.27
N MET A 694 -8.34 20.44 5.45
CA MET A 694 -9.03 20.55 4.19
C MET A 694 -10.53 20.42 4.40
N GLU A 695 -11.33 21.27 3.74
CA GLU A 695 -12.75 21.27 3.98
C GLU A 695 -13.61 21.90 2.85
N ILE A 696 -14.88 21.51 2.82
CA ILE A 696 -15.96 22.10 2.03
C ILE A 696 -17.05 22.53 3.01
N ALA A 697 -17.55 23.77 2.94
CA ALA A 697 -18.57 24.25 3.87
C ALA A 697 -19.96 23.78 3.46
N ASP A 698 -20.81 23.56 4.47
CA ASP A 698 -22.20 23.14 4.31
C ASP A 698 -23.20 24.30 4.25
N LYS A 699 -22.84 25.51 4.72
CA LYS A 699 -23.73 26.68 4.83
C LYS A 699 -23.02 28.03 4.60
N LEU A 700 -23.79 29.05 4.18
CA LEU A 700 -23.36 30.42 3.82
C LEU A 700 -22.75 31.24 4.98
N ASN A 701 -23.28 31.10 6.20
CA ASN A 701 -22.88 31.88 7.37
C ASN A 701 -22.54 30.96 8.55
N ALA A 702 -21.35 30.34 8.55
CA ALA A 702 -20.64 29.91 9.77
C ALA A 702 -19.39 29.12 9.38
N ASN A 703 -18.39 29.16 10.27
CA ASN A 703 -17.44 28.08 10.45
C ASN A 703 -18.12 26.71 10.29
N ILE A 704 -17.38 25.70 9.83
CA ILE A 704 -17.91 24.32 9.71
C ILE A 704 -18.62 23.89 10.99
N ILE A 705 -19.93 23.68 10.88
CA ILE A 705 -20.73 23.07 11.93
C ILE A 705 -20.70 21.57 11.66
N VAL A 706 -19.75 20.86 12.26
CA VAL A 706 -19.87 19.40 12.38
C VAL A 706 -21.04 19.12 13.32
N ASN A 707 -21.94 18.18 12.99
CA ASN A 707 -23.22 17.92 13.67
C ASN A 707 -24.36 18.87 13.27
N VAL A 708 -24.53 19.12 11.96
CA VAL A 708 -25.74 19.77 11.45
C VAL A 708 -26.97 18.91 11.83
N PRO A 709 -28.00 19.46 12.51
CA PRO A 709 -29.21 18.72 12.84
C PRO A 709 -29.86 18.07 11.62
N ALA A 710 -30.47 16.90 11.77
CA ALA A 710 -31.12 16.21 10.65
C ALA A 710 -32.26 17.05 10.03
N SER A 711 -32.86 17.96 10.82
CA SER A 711 -33.87 18.92 10.37
C SER A 711 -33.33 19.97 9.40
N ASP A 712 -32.03 20.22 9.38
CA ASP A 712 -31.41 21.28 8.61
C ASP A 712 -30.88 20.74 7.28
N PRO A 713 -31.12 21.46 6.16
CA PRO A 713 -30.55 21.08 4.88
C PRO A 713 -29.06 21.43 4.83
N VAL A 714 -28.26 20.53 4.25
CA VAL A 714 -26.91 20.87 3.76
C VAL A 714 -27.09 21.51 2.39
N ILE A 715 -26.60 22.74 2.24
CA ILE A 715 -26.68 23.48 0.97
C ILE A 715 -25.35 24.19 0.81
N SER A 716 -24.36 23.45 0.30
CA SER A 716 -23.01 23.97 0.21
C SER A 716 -22.97 25.28 -0.60
N PRO A 717 -22.41 26.38 -0.04
CA PRO A 717 -22.06 27.56 -0.83
C PRO A 717 -20.82 27.32 -1.70
N ASP A 718 -20.10 26.23 -1.47
CA ASP A 718 -18.84 25.93 -2.14
C ASP A 718 -19.01 25.07 -3.38
N ILE A 719 -20.23 24.71 -3.71
CA ILE A 719 -20.57 23.98 -4.92
C ILE A 719 -21.57 24.82 -5.71
N TRP A 720 -21.21 25.19 -6.94
CA TRP A 720 -22.09 25.93 -7.85
C TRP A 720 -21.82 25.54 -9.30
N ILE A 721 -22.75 25.86 -10.19
CA ILE A 721 -22.65 25.57 -11.62
C ILE A 721 -22.55 26.88 -12.39
N LYS A 722 -21.89 26.89 -13.55
CA LYS A 722 -21.91 27.99 -14.53
C LYS A 722 -22.08 27.45 -15.95
N ALA A 723 -22.45 28.34 -16.87
CA ALA A 723 -22.49 28.02 -18.30
C ALA A 723 -21.09 27.66 -18.82
N PHE A 724 -21.03 26.79 -19.83
CA PHE A 724 -19.77 26.46 -20.48
C PHE A 724 -19.17 27.71 -21.16
N GLY A 725 -17.89 27.99 -20.89
CA GLY A 725 -17.19 29.20 -21.38
C GLY A 725 -17.19 30.41 -20.42
N ASP A 726 -17.96 30.38 -19.33
CA ASP A 726 -17.79 31.35 -18.24
C ASP A 726 -16.54 30.98 -17.44
N THR A 727 -15.45 31.73 -17.64
CA THR A 727 -14.15 31.54 -16.98
C THR A 727 -14.00 32.34 -15.68
N THR A 728 -15.04 33.09 -15.27
CA THR A 728 -14.95 33.92 -14.08
C THR A 728 -14.88 33.05 -12.82
N THR A 729 -13.88 33.28 -11.98
CA THR A 729 -13.73 32.63 -10.66
C THR A 729 -14.41 33.39 -9.54
N THR A 730 -15.25 34.38 -9.89
CA THR A 730 -16.02 35.18 -8.94
C THR A 730 -16.90 34.27 -8.10
N LEU A 731 -16.69 34.33 -6.78
CA LEU A 731 -17.59 33.73 -5.80
C LEU A 731 -19.01 34.23 -6.06
N PRO A 732 -20.04 33.40 -5.86
CA PRO A 732 -21.42 33.86 -6.00
C PRO A 732 -21.67 35.05 -5.06
N THR A 733 -21.66 36.28 -5.59
CA THR A 733 -21.91 37.50 -4.81
C THR A 733 -23.42 37.69 -4.69
N GLY A 734 -23.98 37.12 -3.62
CA GLY A 734 -25.38 37.31 -3.24
C GLY A 734 -26.31 36.27 -3.86
N SER A 735 -27.05 35.57 -2.99
CA SER A 735 -28.42 35.09 -3.20
C SER A 735 -28.84 34.73 -4.64
N ILE A 736 -28.20 33.73 -5.25
CA ILE A 736 -28.62 33.17 -6.55
C ILE A 736 -28.60 31.64 -6.51
N PRO A 737 -29.66 30.95 -6.97
CA PRO A 737 -29.62 29.55 -7.36
C PRO A 737 -28.98 29.47 -8.76
N ILE A 738 -27.66 29.33 -8.84
CA ILE A 738 -27.06 28.62 -9.99
C ILE A 738 -26.76 27.20 -9.54
N ASN A 739 -27.83 26.53 -9.17
CA ASN A 739 -27.90 25.08 -9.05
C ASN A 739 -28.84 24.51 -10.13
N THR A 740 -29.22 25.31 -11.12
CA THR A 740 -30.03 24.86 -12.26
C THR A 740 -29.12 24.24 -13.33
N ILE A 741 -29.41 23.00 -13.68
CA ILE A 741 -28.80 22.32 -14.81
C ILE A 741 -29.72 22.40 -16.01
N LYS A 742 -29.18 22.85 -17.14
CA LYS A 742 -29.82 22.76 -18.45
C LYS A 742 -29.15 21.64 -19.21
N THR A 743 -29.82 20.51 -19.35
CA THR A 743 -29.16 19.32 -19.90
C THR A 743 -28.80 19.43 -21.38
N LEU A 744 -29.39 20.39 -22.11
CA LEU A 744 -29.11 20.62 -23.53
C LEU A 744 -27.87 21.48 -23.78
N GLU A 745 -27.26 22.02 -22.72
CA GLU A 745 -26.06 22.83 -22.77
C GLU A 745 -24.96 22.11 -21.98
N ASP A 746 -23.70 22.22 -22.44
CA ASP A 746 -22.57 21.86 -21.59
C ASP A 746 -22.46 22.88 -20.45
N GLN A 747 -21.96 22.46 -19.29
CA GLN A 747 -21.82 23.32 -18.11
C GLN A 747 -20.53 23.00 -17.34
N ILE A 748 -20.14 23.87 -16.41
CA ILE A 748 -18.98 23.67 -15.54
C ILE A 748 -19.45 23.67 -14.08
N ILE A 749 -19.09 22.63 -13.34
CA ILE A 749 -19.23 22.56 -11.89
C ILE A 749 -17.98 23.18 -11.27
N TYR A 750 -18.21 24.10 -10.34
CA TYR A 750 -17.18 24.73 -9.56
C TYR A 750 -17.27 24.24 -8.12
N VAL A 751 -16.13 23.83 -7.57
CA VAL A 751 -16.00 23.44 -6.16
C VAL A 751 -14.91 24.25 -5.51
N ARG A 752 -15.26 24.99 -4.47
CA ARG A 752 -14.30 25.67 -3.61
C ARG A 752 -13.83 24.72 -2.50
N VAL A 753 -12.53 24.51 -2.44
CA VAL A 753 -11.86 23.76 -1.38
C VAL A 753 -11.08 24.75 -0.50
N ARG A 754 -11.25 24.65 0.82
CA ARG A 754 -10.51 25.47 1.77
C ARG A 754 -9.46 24.67 2.51
N ASN A 755 -8.39 25.36 2.88
CA ASN A 755 -7.43 24.89 3.87
C ASN A 755 -7.48 25.83 5.08
N THR A 756 -8.20 25.44 6.13
CA THR A 756 -8.27 26.20 7.39
C THR A 756 -7.11 25.92 8.33
N GLY A 757 -6.23 25.00 7.93
CA GLY A 757 -5.01 24.66 8.64
C GLY A 757 -3.97 25.77 8.61
N ASN A 758 -2.93 25.58 9.42
CA ASN A 758 -1.76 26.46 9.54
C ASN A 758 -0.54 25.93 8.74
N ARG A 759 -0.76 24.94 7.86
CA ARG A 759 0.20 24.40 6.90
C ARG A 759 -0.46 24.30 5.52
N GLN A 760 0.32 24.40 4.45
CA GLN A 760 -0.17 24.12 3.10
C GLN A 760 -0.70 22.69 2.96
N SER A 761 -1.63 22.47 2.03
CA SER A 761 -2.18 21.14 1.72
C SER A 761 -1.16 20.21 1.07
N PHE A 762 -1.50 18.93 1.00
CA PHE A 762 -0.69 17.91 0.35
C PHE A 762 -1.08 17.75 -1.12
N LYS A 763 -0.11 17.39 -1.96
CA LYS A 763 -0.32 17.12 -3.40
C LYS A 763 -1.08 15.80 -3.62
N GLU A 764 -1.04 14.93 -2.62
CA GLU A 764 -1.74 13.66 -2.60
C GLU A 764 -3.27 13.79 -2.44
N CYS A 765 -3.79 15.00 -2.19
CA CYS A 765 -5.22 15.25 -2.04
C CYS A 765 -5.94 15.44 -3.39
N ASP A 766 -7.07 14.74 -3.57
CA ASP A 766 -7.93 14.85 -4.74
C ASP A 766 -9.35 15.27 -4.35
N LEU A 767 -10.02 15.93 -5.28
CA LEU A 767 -11.45 16.23 -5.25
C LEU A 767 -12.19 15.24 -6.16
N ARG A 768 -13.19 14.57 -5.62
CA ARG A 768 -14.16 13.79 -6.39
C ARG A 768 -15.49 14.53 -6.47
N VAL A 769 -16.05 14.59 -7.66
CA VAL A 769 -17.38 15.16 -7.92
C VAL A 769 -18.31 14.05 -8.37
N LEU A 770 -19.43 13.88 -7.67
CA LEU A 770 -20.44 12.85 -7.94
C LEU A 770 -21.82 13.48 -8.10
N ILE A 771 -22.74 12.75 -8.74
CA ILE A 771 -24.17 13.06 -8.79
C ILE A 771 -24.94 11.97 -8.08
N ALA A 772 -25.83 12.33 -7.16
CA ALA A 772 -26.77 11.40 -6.55
C ALA A 772 -28.21 11.73 -6.87
N PHE A 773 -29.06 10.69 -6.88
CA PHE A 773 -30.48 10.73 -7.17
C PHE A 773 -31.27 10.10 -6.02
N THR A 774 -32.19 10.85 -5.40
CA THR A 774 -33.01 10.34 -4.30
C THR A 774 -34.32 11.11 -4.19
N ASP A 775 -35.35 10.48 -3.63
CA ASP A 775 -36.62 11.14 -3.30
C ASP A 775 -36.57 11.85 -1.93
N GLU A 776 -35.51 11.62 -1.16
CA GLU A 776 -35.30 12.27 0.13
C GLU A 776 -35.02 13.77 -0.01
N ASP A 777 -35.67 14.58 0.83
CA ASP A 777 -35.47 16.04 0.84
C ASP A 777 -34.15 16.48 1.47
N LYS A 778 -33.64 15.66 2.39
CA LYS A 778 -32.50 15.97 3.25
C LYS A 778 -31.64 14.73 3.41
N PRO A 779 -31.13 14.15 2.31
CA PRO A 779 -30.43 12.88 2.36
C PRO A 779 -29.21 12.91 3.29
N ALA A 780 -28.98 11.82 3.99
CA ALA A 780 -27.83 11.66 4.88
C ALA A 780 -26.54 11.39 4.12
N PHE A 781 -26.63 10.73 2.95
CA PHE A 781 -25.51 10.33 2.11
C PHE A 781 -24.28 9.81 2.92
N PRO A 782 -24.25 8.52 3.30
CA PRO A 782 -23.14 7.94 4.06
C PRO A 782 -21.87 7.80 3.23
N PHE A 783 -20.69 8.00 3.80
CA PHE A 783 -19.38 8.00 3.17
C PHE A 783 -19.18 7.01 1.99
N PRO A 784 -18.52 7.43 0.89
CA PRO A 784 -18.61 6.82 -0.44
C PRO A 784 -17.88 5.49 -0.64
N SER A 785 -17.61 4.69 0.38
CA SER A 785 -16.85 3.42 0.20
C SER A 785 -17.45 2.52 -0.90
N LYS A 786 -18.69 2.79 -1.33
CA LYS A 786 -19.43 2.09 -2.39
C LYS A 786 -20.09 2.98 -3.46
N TRP A 787 -19.80 4.28 -3.59
CA TRP A 787 -20.61 5.20 -4.42
C TRP A 787 -20.24 5.31 -5.91
N PHE A 788 -19.16 4.68 -6.35
CA PHE A 788 -18.62 4.91 -7.69
C PHE A 788 -19.45 4.29 -8.83
N ASP A 789 -20.41 3.41 -8.53
CA ASP A 789 -21.36 2.87 -9.52
C ASP A 789 -22.64 2.32 -8.86
N GLN A 790 -23.33 3.13 -8.06
CA GLN A 790 -24.68 2.77 -7.57
C GLN A 790 -25.73 3.24 -8.58
N SER A 791 -26.93 2.64 -8.60
CA SER A 791 -28.03 3.14 -9.44
C SER A 791 -28.33 4.61 -9.17
N ASP A 792 -28.15 5.01 -7.91
CA ASP A 792 -28.56 6.31 -7.39
C ASP A 792 -27.38 7.25 -7.12
N VAL A 793 -26.12 6.84 -7.37
CA VAL A 793 -24.93 7.72 -7.24
C VAL A 793 -23.92 7.40 -8.34
N LYS A 794 -23.45 8.43 -9.06
CA LYS A 794 -22.51 8.33 -10.17
C LYS A 794 -21.31 9.26 -10.00
N LEU A 795 -20.10 8.75 -10.21
CA LEU A 795 -18.89 9.56 -10.27
C LEU A 795 -18.86 10.34 -11.59
N LEU A 796 -18.64 11.66 -11.53
CA LEU A 796 -18.45 12.50 -12.72
C LEU A 796 -16.97 12.73 -13.03
N ALA A 797 -16.16 13.05 -12.01
CA ALA A 797 -14.77 13.39 -12.22
C ALA A 797 -13.93 13.23 -10.94
N VAL A 798 -12.63 13.01 -11.14
CA VAL A 798 -11.59 13.12 -10.12
C VAL A 798 -10.59 14.19 -10.57
N LYS A 799 -10.25 15.14 -9.68
CA LYS A 799 -9.27 16.21 -9.94
C LYS A 799 -8.26 16.28 -8.81
N GLU A 800 -6.98 16.33 -9.13
CA GLU A 800 -5.95 16.66 -8.13
C GLU A 800 -6.21 18.07 -7.58
N ILE A 801 -6.15 18.21 -6.25
CA ILE A 801 -6.30 19.50 -5.59
C ILE A 801 -4.94 20.21 -5.65
N PRO A 802 -4.85 21.42 -6.22
CA PRO A 802 -3.60 22.17 -6.20
C PRO A 802 -3.19 22.46 -4.75
N ILE A 803 -1.89 22.61 -4.50
CA ILE A 803 -1.40 22.95 -3.15
C ILE A 803 -2.05 24.26 -2.69
N ILE A 804 -2.86 24.19 -1.63
CA ILE A 804 -3.56 25.33 -1.03
C ILE A 804 -2.74 25.81 0.15
N ALA A 805 -2.31 27.08 0.10
CA ALA A 805 -1.60 27.73 1.20
C ALA A 805 -2.38 27.68 2.53
N PRO A 806 -1.71 27.81 3.69
CA PRO A 806 -2.40 27.90 4.98
C PRO A 806 -3.45 29.02 4.99
N ARG A 807 -4.63 28.74 5.56
CA ARG A 807 -5.74 29.71 5.66
C ARG A 807 -6.15 30.33 4.31
N SER A 808 -6.08 29.53 3.26
CA SER A 808 -6.41 29.93 1.89
C SER A 808 -7.44 28.97 1.29
N GLU A 809 -7.89 29.28 0.08
CA GLU A 809 -8.83 28.46 -0.69
C GLU A 809 -8.38 28.33 -2.14
N ALA A 810 -8.89 27.31 -2.83
CA ALA A 810 -8.75 27.11 -4.26
C ALA A 810 -10.11 26.74 -4.85
N ILE A 811 -10.33 27.14 -6.11
CA ILE A 811 -11.55 26.84 -6.85
C ILE A 811 -11.19 25.84 -7.96
N ILE A 812 -11.82 24.68 -7.93
CA ILE A 812 -11.60 23.57 -8.86
C ILE A 812 -12.77 23.50 -9.83
N GLN A 813 -12.46 23.33 -11.10
CA GLN A 813 -13.44 23.29 -12.19
C GLN A 813 -13.58 21.87 -12.74
N VAL A 814 -14.81 21.43 -12.93
CA VAL A 814 -15.16 20.15 -13.55
C VAL A 814 -16.12 20.42 -14.70
N GLU A 815 -15.65 20.22 -15.92
CA GLU A 815 -16.49 20.29 -17.12
C GLU A 815 -17.47 19.12 -17.14
N TRP A 816 -18.75 19.42 -17.40
CA TRP A 816 -19.79 18.42 -17.62
C TRP A 816 -20.36 18.59 -19.01
N LYS A 817 -19.99 17.67 -19.90
CA LYS A 817 -20.40 17.66 -21.30
C LYS A 817 -21.45 16.61 -21.57
N ASN A 818 -22.22 16.79 -22.65
CA ASN A 818 -23.25 15.84 -23.10
C ASN A 818 -24.27 15.50 -22.00
N ILE A 819 -24.69 16.50 -21.23
CA ILE A 819 -25.49 16.33 -20.01
C ILE A 819 -26.82 15.62 -20.32
N ALA A 820 -27.46 15.89 -21.46
CA ALA A 820 -28.72 15.27 -21.88
C ALA A 820 -28.63 13.73 -21.92
N ALA A 821 -27.61 13.19 -22.58
CA ALA A 821 -27.42 11.75 -22.70
C ALA A 821 -27.17 11.10 -21.33
N PHE A 822 -26.38 11.75 -20.47
CA PHE A 822 -26.21 11.30 -19.09
C PHE A 822 -27.55 11.28 -18.34
N TRP A 823 -28.34 12.34 -18.48
CA TRP A 823 -29.59 12.51 -17.73
C TRP A 823 -30.66 11.49 -18.12
N ASP A 824 -30.79 11.19 -19.41
CA ASP A 824 -31.75 10.21 -19.91
C ASP A 824 -31.42 8.79 -19.48
N ASN A 825 -30.13 8.47 -19.35
CA ASN A 825 -29.67 7.13 -18.94
C ASN A 825 -29.80 6.89 -17.44
N PHE A 826 -29.53 7.90 -16.60
CA PHE A 826 -29.35 7.71 -15.15
C PHE A 826 -30.45 8.30 -14.26
N ASN A 827 -31.35 9.11 -14.81
CA ASN A 827 -32.56 9.56 -14.11
C ASN A 827 -33.77 9.61 -15.08
N PRO A 828 -34.18 8.46 -15.64
CA PRO A 828 -35.25 8.40 -16.62
C PRO A 828 -36.61 8.76 -16.02
N LEU A 829 -37.55 9.18 -16.87
CA LEU A 829 -38.93 9.38 -16.42
C LEU A 829 -39.53 8.06 -15.90
N PRO A 830 -40.37 8.10 -14.85
CA PRO A 830 -41.11 6.93 -14.40
C PRO A 830 -41.95 6.34 -15.54
N THR A 831 -41.91 5.01 -15.69
CA THR A 831 -42.77 4.27 -16.63
C THR A 831 -43.53 3.18 -15.90
N THR A 832 -44.78 2.96 -16.30
CA THR A 832 -45.60 1.82 -15.88
C THR A 832 -45.93 1.01 -17.12
N ASN A 833 -45.53 -0.26 -17.19
CA ASN A 833 -45.71 -1.14 -18.35
C ASN A 833 -45.14 -0.55 -19.67
N GLY A 834 -44.02 0.18 -19.60
CA GLY A 834 -43.39 0.80 -20.76
C GLY A 834 -44.07 2.08 -21.26
N ILE A 835 -45.09 2.57 -20.56
CA ILE A 835 -45.76 3.85 -20.85
C ILE A 835 -45.30 4.88 -19.81
N LEU A 836 -44.89 6.06 -20.28
CA LEU A 836 -44.56 7.20 -19.41
C LEU A 836 -45.72 7.51 -18.49
N THR A 837 -45.50 7.53 -17.18
CA THR A 837 -46.55 7.83 -16.21
C THR A 837 -46.87 9.33 -16.26
N PRO A 838 -48.09 9.75 -16.67
CA PRO A 838 -48.42 11.17 -16.69
C PRO A 838 -48.34 11.75 -15.27
N GLY A 839 -47.46 12.73 -15.07
CA GLY A 839 -47.24 13.39 -13.77
C GLY A 839 -46.14 12.78 -12.87
N GLY A 840 -45.45 11.72 -13.31
CA GLY A 840 -44.33 11.12 -12.56
C GLY A 840 -43.12 12.06 -12.48
N LEU A 841 -42.69 12.40 -11.26
CA LEU A 841 -41.48 13.21 -11.02
C LEU A 841 -40.22 12.35 -11.14
N ARG A 842 -39.16 12.89 -11.75
CA ARG A 842 -37.82 12.31 -11.68
C ARG A 842 -37.29 12.46 -10.24
N LYS A 843 -36.37 11.57 -9.82
CA LYS A 843 -35.72 11.70 -8.51
C LYS A 843 -35.03 13.06 -8.39
N ARG A 844 -34.95 13.61 -7.17
CA ARG A 844 -34.17 14.83 -6.88
C ARG A 844 -32.70 14.52 -7.09
N ALA A 845 -31.95 15.53 -7.50
CA ALA A 845 -30.55 15.36 -7.85
C ALA A 845 -29.64 16.26 -7.02
N TYR A 846 -28.46 15.73 -6.70
CA TYR A 846 -27.49 16.37 -5.83
C TYR A 846 -26.10 16.25 -6.42
N ILE A 847 -25.33 17.34 -6.45
CA ILE A 847 -23.87 17.30 -6.66
C ILE A 847 -23.22 17.05 -5.30
N LEU A 848 -22.39 16.02 -5.22
CA LEU A 848 -21.57 15.72 -4.06
C LEU A 848 -20.12 16.04 -4.37
N ALA A 849 -19.44 16.64 -3.42
CA ALA A 849 -18.02 16.95 -3.52
C ALA A 849 -17.29 16.31 -2.32
N HIS A 850 -16.25 15.55 -2.62
CA HIS A 850 -15.49 14.78 -1.64
C HIS A 850 -13.99 15.05 -1.76
N ILE A 851 -13.36 15.50 -0.68
CA ILE A 851 -11.91 15.63 -0.56
C ILE A 851 -11.35 14.35 0.03
N ALA A 852 -10.41 13.71 -0.66
CA ALA A 852 -9.74 12.50 -0.19
C ALA A 852 -8.20 12.60 -0.29
N PRO A 853 -7.45 11.93 0.59
CA PRO A 853 -7.91 11.21 1.78
C PRO A 853 -8.34 12.16 2.91
N PHE A 854 -9.02 11.59 3.90
CA PHE A 854 -9.48 12.34 5.05
C PHE A 854 -8.38 12.76 6.00
N ASP A 855 -8.35 14.05 6.36
CA ASP A 855 -7.49 14.60 7.40
C ASP A 855 -8.26 14.79 8.71
N GLY A 856 -7.62 14.57 9.86
CA GLY A 856 -8.21 14.91 11.16
C GLY A 856 -8.84 13.77 11.95
N LEU A 857 -9.61 14.14 12.97
CA LEU A 857 -10.13 13.21 13.98
C LEU A 857 -11.37 12.46 13.48
N GLU A 858 -11.66 11.31 14.08
CA GLU A 858 -12.84 10.49 13.72
C GLU A 858 -14.17 11.25 13.89
N ILE A 859 -14.24 12.18 14.86
CA ILE A 859 -15.42 13.05 15.02
C ILE A 859 -15.63 14.04 13.86
N GLU A 860 -14.60 14.33 13.07
CA GLU A 860 -14.67 15.21 11.89
C GLU A 860 -15.01 14.41 10.62
N VAL A 861 -15.06 13.08 10.74
CA VAL A 861 -15.14 12.11 9.65
C VAL A 861 -16.11 10.99 10.08
N MET A 862 -17.39 11.32 10.29
CA MET A 862 -18.38 10.28 10.54
C MET A 862 -18.89 9.70 9.22
N GLY A 863 -18.69 8.40 9.05
CA GLY A 863 -18.99 7.67 7.81
C GLY A 863 -20.47 7.52 7.49
N ASP A 864 -21.37 7.81 8.44
CA ASP A 864 -22.79 7.47 8.30
C ASP A 864 -23.63 8.65 7.80
N ASN A 865 -23.11 9.88 7.89
CA ASN A 865 -23.85 11.09 7.52
C ASN A 865 -22.93 12.22 7.07
N ILE A 866 -23.17 12.71 5.86
CA ILE A 866 -22.48 13.85 5.23
C ILE A 866 -22.46 15.11 6.10
N ARG A 867 -23.51 15.32 6.92
CA ARG A 867 -23.62 16.44 7.88
C ARG A 867 -22.56 16.46 8.97
N ASN A 868 -21.86 15.36 9.15
CA ASN A 868 -20.85 15.15 10.17
C ASN A 868 -19.47 14.92 9.52
N ASN A 869 -19.28 15.39 8.29
CA ASN A 869 -18.07 15.19 7.52
C ASN A 869 -17.63 16.50 6.85
N LYS A 870 -16.55 17.11 7.36
CA LYS A 870 -16.03 18.39 6.83
C LYS A 870 -15.46 18.30 5.40
N GLN A 871 -15.13 17.09 4.95
CA GLN A 871 -14.50 16.83 3.65
C GLN A 871 -15.47 16.26 2.63
N LEU A 872 -16.75 16.17 2.98
CA LEU A 872 -17.81 15.69 2.12
C LEU A 872 -19.01 16.62 2.26
N SER A 873 -19.42 17.26 1.18
CA SER A 873 -20.60 18.14 1.19
C SER A 873 -21.43 17.93 -0.08
N TYR A 874 -22.64 18.48 -0.08
CA TYR A 874 -23.52 18.40 -1.24
C TYR A 874 -24.26 19.70 -1.54
N LYS A 875 -24.71 19.79 -2.79
CA LYS A 875 -25.60 20.83 -3.29
C LYS A 875 -26.72 20.17 -4.07
N GLU A 876 -27.96 20.39 -3.65
CA GLU A 876 -29.09 20.01 -4.48
C GLU A 876 -29.11 20.85 -5.76
N ILE A 877 -29.41 20.20 -6.89
CA ILE A 877 -29.56 20.81 -8.20
C ILE A 877 -30.98 20.65 -8.74
N ILE A 878 -31.47 21.72 -9.36
CA ILE A 878 -32.73 21.76 -10.08
C ILE A 878 -32.41 21.44 -11.54
N VAL A 879 -33.07 20.46 -12.14
CA VAL A 879 -32.70 20.06 -13.51
C VAL A 879 -33.83 20.33 -14.47
N THR A 880 -33.53 21.11 -15.49
CA THR A 880 -34.37 21.35 -16.66
C THR A 880 -33.87 20.47 -17.80
N HIS A 881 -34.65 19.45 -18.12
CA HIS A 881 -34.36 18.52 -19.20
C HIS A 881 -35.56 18.45 -20.14
N ASN A 882 -35.37 18.79 -21.42
CA ASN A 882 -36.45 18.89 -22.42
C ASN A 882 -37.65 19.72 -21.94
N GLY A 883 -37.41 20.79 -21.20
CA GLY A 883 -38.47 21.65 -20.67
C GLY A 883 -39.27 21.04 -19.51
N ILE A 884 -38.74 20.03 -18.80
CA ILE A 884 -39.33 19.47 -17.58
C ILE A 884 -38.38 19.71 -16.41
N ASN A 885 -38.92 20.17 -15.28
CA ASN A 885 -38.22 20.31 -14.01
C ASN A 885 -38.39 19.03 -13.17
N ASN A 886 -37.33 18.55 -12.52
CA ASN A 886 -37.39 17.39 -11.60
C ASN A 886 -38.22 17.62 -10.32
N ARG A 887 -38.70 18.83 -10.04
CA ARG A 887 -39.55 19.15 -8.86
C ARG A 887 -41.03 19.43 -9.14
N THR A 888 -41.41 19.68 -10.40
CA THR A 888 -42.80 20.02 -10.74
C THR A 888 -43.29 19.19 -11.93
N SER A 889 -44.45 18.56 -11.79
CA SER A 889 -45.05 17.65 -12.79
C SER A 889 -45.54 18.35 -14.06
N TYR A 890 -45.32 19.66 -14.18
CA TYR A 890 -45.91 20.46 -15.23
C TYR A 890 -45.10 21.73 -15.45
N ILE A 891 -44.78 21.99 -16.71
CA ILE A 891 -44.47 23.31 -17.23
C ILE A 891 -45.53 23.54 -18.31
N PRO A 892 -46.49 24.47 -18.18
CA PRO A 892 -46.80 25.23 -19.39
C PRO A 892 -45.60 26.14 -19.59
N GLY A 893 -45.17 26.40 -20.83
CA GLY A 893 -44.10 27.37 -21.04
C GLY A 893 -44.43 28.70 -20.37
N ASN A 894 -43.67 29.73 -20.70
CA ASN A 894 -44.09 31.12 -20.51
C ASN A 894 -45.41 31.46 -21.26
N GLN A 895 -46.19 30.46 -21.67
CA GLN A 895 -47.46 30.48 -22.35
C GLN A 895 -48.33 29.27 -21.91
N LEU A 896 -49.60 29.52 -21.59
CA LEU A 896 -50.68 28.57 -21.34
C LEU A 896 -51.80 28.84 -22.35
N ASN A 897 -52.09 27.86 -23.22
CA ASN A 897 -53.22 27.90 -24.15
C ASN A 897 -54.42 27.19 -23.54
N ILE A 898 -55.59 27.84 -23.57
CA ILE A 898 -56.80 27.35 -22.90
C ILE A 898 -57.79 26.89 -23.96
N THR A 899 -58.22 25.63 -23.85
CA THR A 899 -59.23 25.05 -24.74
C THR A 899 -60.57 25.76 -24.55
N VAL A 900 -61.10 26.30 -25.64
CA VAL A 900 -62.38 27.02 -25.66
C VAL A 900 -63.54 26.05 -25.90
N GLY A 901 -64.60 26.16 -25.10
CA GLY A 901 -65.81 25.33 -25.17
C GLY A 901 -66.95 25.97 -25.99
N THR A 902 -68.13 25.34 -25.96
CA THR A 902 -69.37 25.88 -26.56
C THR A 902 -70.36 26.43 -25.52
N ASP A 903 -70.08 26.24 -24.24
CA ASP A 903 -70.91 26.73 -23.13
C ASP A 903 -70.19 27.85 -22.37
N ILE A 904 -70.95 28.74 -21.71
CA ILE A 904 -70.37 29.72 -20.78
C ILE A 904 -69.81 28.96 -19.57
N ILE A 905 -68.49 28.93 -19.43
CA ILE A 905 -67.78 28.25 -18.34
C ILE A 905 -66.93 29.29 -17.61
N GLU A 906 -67.15 29.43 -16.30
CA GLU A 906 -66.24 30.13 -15.41
C GLU A 906 -65.16 29.16 -14.90
N LYS A 907 -63.88 29.47 -15.12
CA LYS A 907 -62.75 28.70 -14.59
C LYS A 907 -61.93 29.51 -13.61
N PHE A 908 -61.70 28.92 -12.44
CA PHE A 908 -60.78 29.43 -11.43
C PHE A 908 -59.50 28.60 -11.45
N PHE A 909 -58.35 29.26 -11.43
CA PHE A 909 -57.05 28.60 -11.36
C PHE A 909 -56.00 29.58 -10.82
N ASP A 910 -54.94 29.02 -10.25
CA ASP A 910 -53.81 29.78 -9.77
C ASP A 910 -52.64 29.64 -10.76
N LEU A 911 -52.08 30.77 -11.17
CA LEU A 911 -50.77 30.79 -11.82
C LEU A 911 -49.72 31.00 -10.73
N THR A 912 -48.89 29.98 -10.49
CA THR A 912 -47.84 30.07 -9.47
C THR A 912 -46.47 30.24 -10.13
N ILE A 913 -45.72 31.24 -9.69
CA ILE A 913 -44.35 31.52 -10.10
C ILE A 913 -43.46 31.41 -8.88
N GLU A 914 -42.63 30.38 -8.84
CA GLU A 914 -41.74 30.11 -7.71
C GLU A 914 -40.34 30.70 -7.92
N ASN A 915 -39.72 31.13 -6.82
CA ASN A 915 -38.34 31.59 -6.78
C ASN A 915 -38.02 32.75 -7.75
N ILE A 916 -38.89 33.74 -7.84
CA ILE A 916 -38.57 35.00 -8.52
C ILE A 916 -37.77 35.91 -7.59
N LEU A 917 -36.70 36.53 -8.11
CA LEU A 917 -35.93 37.53 -7.36
C LEU A 917 -36.85 38.68 -6.95
N ALA A 918 -36.75 39.16 -5.70
CA ALA A 918 -37.56 40.28 -5.24
C ALA A 918 -37.40 41.53 -6.12
N SER A 919 -36.19 41.76 -6.67
CA SER A 919 -35.93 42.84 -7.63
C SER A 919 -36.55 42.62 -9.01
N GLY A 920 -36.79 41.37 -9.42
CA GLY A 920 -37.43 41.01 -10.68
C GLY A 920 -38.96 41.14 -10.65
N LEU A 921 -39.57 41.33 -9.48
CA LEU A 921 -41.02 41.54 -9.37
C LEU A 921 -41.48 42.85 -10.02
N ALA A 922 -40.59 43.83 -10.16
CA ALA A 922 -40.90 45.10 -10.80
C ALA A 922 -41.04 44.98 -12.33
N THR A 923 -40.42 43.96 -12.94
CA THR A 923 -40.42 43.75 -14.39
C THR A 923 -41.34 42.61 -14.83
N LEU A 924 -41.86 41.82 -13.88
CA LEU A 924 -42.77 40.71 -14.15
C LEU A 924 -44.12 41.21 -14.71
N LYS A 925 -44.52 40.64 -15.85
CA LYS A 925 -45.81 40.89 -16.50
C LYS A 925 -46.52 39.58 -16.85
N ILE A 926 -47.83 39.55 -16.72
CA ILE A 926 -48.69 38.49 -17.22
C ILE A 926 -49.52 39.07 -18.35
N LYS A 927 -49.33 38.58 -19.56
CA LYS A 927 -50.12 38.96 -20.73
C LYS A 927 -51.23 37.94 -20.92
N ALA A 928 -52.46 38.40 -21.10
CA ALA A 928 -53.58 37.55 -21.51
C ALA A 928 -54.05 38.02 -22.88
N THR A 929 -54.27 37.08 -23.78
CA THR A 929 -54.74 37.30 -25.14
C THR A 929 -56.01 36.49 -25.37
N ARG A 930 -57.07 37.14 -25.83
CA ARG A 930 -58.30 36.51 -26.31
C ARG A 930 -58.44 36.76 -27.80
N LYS A 931 -58.76 35.74 -28.57
CA LYS A 931 -59.10 35.84 -29.99
C LYS A 931 -60.56 35.46 -30.20
N ASN A 932 -61.34 36.31 -30.85
CA ASN A 932 -62.75 36.06 -31.13
C ASN A 932 -62.92 35.16 -32.37
N ARG A 933 -63.85 34.22 -32.32
CA ARG A 933 -64.12 33.20 -33.35
C ARG A 933 -64.85 33.73 -34.58
N LEU A 934 -65.69 34.75 -34.40
CA LEU A 934 -66.54 35.30 -35.47
C LEU A 934 -65.79 36.29 -36.36
N ASP A 935 -64.97 37.16 -35.76
CA ASP A 935 -64.29 38.24 -36.48
C ASP A 935 -62.75 38.12 -36.47
N HIS A 936 -62.21 37.13 -35.77
CA HIS A 936 -60.77 36.89 -35.60
C HIS A 936 -59.99 38.06 -34.97
N THR A 937 -60.68 39.02 -34.35
CA THR A 937 -60.05 40.11 -33.63
C THR A 937 -59.38 39.59 -32.36
N THR A 938 -58.29 40.25 -31.98
CA THR A 938 -57.48 39.87 -30.81
C THR A 938 -57.52 41.00 -29.78
N GLU A 939 -57.87 40.66 -28.55
CA GLU A 939 -57.79 41.55 -27.40
C GLU A 939 -56.65 41.10 -26.50
N GLU A 940 -55.81 42.05 -26.08
CA GLU A 940 -54.66 41.78 -25.20
C GLU A 940 -54.72 42.64 -23.96
N VAL A 941 -54.48 42.04 -22.81
CA VAL A 941 -54.39 42.73 -21.53
C VAL A 941 -53.12 42.32 -20.81
N ILE A 942 -52.48 43.26 -20.11
CA ILE A 942 -51.23 43.03 -19.38
C ILE A 942 -51.46 43.34 -17.91
N TYR A 943 -51.21 42.37 -17.05
CA TYR A 943 -51.22 42.51 -15.60
C TYR A 943 -49.79 42.61 -15.08
N LYS A 944 -49.47 43.70 -14.37
CA LYS A 944 -48.11 44.01 -13.94
C LYS A 944 -48.07 44.70 -12.57
N ARG A 945 -46.89 44.72 -11.96
CA ARG A 945 -46.64 45.49 -10.74
C ARG A 945 -46.48 46.98 -11.07
N THR A 946 -47.30 47.83 -10.46
CA THR A 946 -47.22 49.29 -10.54
C THR A 946 -46.98 49.85 -9.15
N GLY A 947 -45.71 50.18 -8.85
CA GLY A 947 -45.29 50.49 -7.47
C GLY A 947 -45.37 49.25 -6.58
N THR A 948 -46.16 49.29 -5.51
CA THR A 948 -46.37 48.15 -4.59
C THR A 948 -47.60 47.31 -4.91
N VAL A 949 -48.42 47.73 -5.89
CA VAL A 949 -49.74 47.12 -6.17
C VAL A 949 -49.72 46.45 -7.55
N TRP A 950 -50.51 45.40 -7.73
CA TRP A 950 -50.69 44.71 -9.01
C TRP A 950 -51.94 45.20 -9.72
N ALA A 951 -51.81 45.62 -10.98
CA ALA A 951 -52.90 46.19 -11.75
C ALA A 951 -52.76 45.91 -13.26
N LEU A 952 -53.87 46.05 -13.98
CA LEU A 952 -53.87 46.04 -15.44
C LEU A 952 -53.18 47.30 -15.98
N GLU A 953 -52.35 47.13 -16.99
CA GLU A 953 -51.65 48.22 -17.68
C GLU A 953 -52.63 49.13 -18.43
N SER A 954 -53.68 48.55 -19.02
CA SER A 954 -54.79 49.27 -19.64
C SER A 954 -55.99 48.33 -19.84
N GLY A 955 -57.19 48.89 -19.91
CA GLY A 955 -58.43 48.14 -20.18
C GLY A 955 -59.12 47.59 -18.93
N SER A 956 -60.34 47.08 -19.13
CA SER A 956 -61.15 46.39 -18.12
C SER A 956 -61.87 45.22 -18.80
N PRO A 957 -61.16 44.11 -19.05
CA PRO A 957 -61.69 42.98 -19.80
C PRO A 957 -62.85 42.32 -19.02
N ASP A 958 -63.87 41.87 -19.75
CA ASP A 958 -65.02 41.14 -19.22
C ASP A 958 -64.77 39.63 -19.09
N TRP A 959 -63.77 39.11 -19.81
CA TRP A 959 -63.45 37.70 -19.94
C TRP A 959 -62.35 37.19 -18.99
N ILE A 960 -61.60 38.09 -18.34
CA ILE A 960 -60.57 37.72 -17.36
C ILE A 960 -60.55 38.68 -16.17
N ALA A 961 -60.61 38.13 -14.96
CA ALA A 961 -60.45 38.87 -13.72
C ALA A 961 -59.18 38.43 -12.99
N PHE A 962 -58.27 39.39 -12.79
CA PHE A 962 -57.06 39.23 -12.00
C PHE A 962 -57.34 39.57 -10.53
N GLN A 963 -57.03 38.66 -9.61
CA GLN A 963 -57.09 38.94 -8.19
C GLN A 963 -55.73 39.40 -7.67
N THR A 964 -55.73 40.01 -6.48
CA THR A 964 -54.47 40.42 -5.84
C THR A 964 -53.62 39.18 -5.59
N PRO A 965 -52.39 39.11 -6.13
CA PRO A 965 -51.56 37.95 -5.95
C PRO A 965 -51.00 37.87 -4.54
N THR A 966 -50.74 36.65 -4.10
CA THR A 966 -50.10 36.38 -2.82
C THR A 966 -48.58 36.37 -3.03
N GLU A 967 -47.86 37.21 -2.29
CA GLU A 967 -46.40 37.27 -2.27
C GLU A 967 -45.91 36.57 -0.99
N ALA A 968 -45.39 35.35 -1.13
CA ALA A 968 -44.82 34.60 -0.01
C ALA A 968 -43.29 34.60 -0.08
N ASP A 969 -42.63 34.65 1.07
CA ASP A 969 -41.19 34.41 1.13
C ASP A 969 -40.91 32.97 0.66
N SER A 970 -39.93 32.84 -0.24
CA SER A 970 -39.35 31.53 -0.54
C SER A 970 -38.51 31.07 0.67
N VAL A 971 -37.96 29.86 0.59
CA VAL A 971 -36.94 29.34 1.52
C VAL A 971 -35.75 30.31 1.66
N HIS A 972 -35.54 31.21 0.69
CA HIS A 972 -34.52 32.27 0.74
C HIS A 972 -35.14 33.68 0.73
N THR A 973 -34.69 34.55 1.64
CA THR A 973 -35.28 35.89 1.92
C THR A 973 -35.25 36.90 0.76
N ASN A 974 -34.51 36.64 -0.31
CA ASN A 974 -34.39 37.52 -1.48
C ASN A 974 -35.24 37.05 -2.67
N TYR A 975 -35.96 35.94 -2.47
CA TYR A 975 -36.82 35.31 -3.44
C TYR A 975 -38.25 35.27 -2.92
N LYS A 976 -39.19 35.44 -3.84
CA LYS A 976 -40.61 35.37 -3.57
C LYS A 976 -41.24 34.24 -4.38
N ASN A 977 -42.25 33.61 -3.80
CA ASN A 977 -43.19 32.77 -4.51
C ASN A 977 -44.45 33.61 -4.72
N MET A 978 -44.85 33.74 -5.98
CA MET A 978 -46.03 34.52 -6.37
C MET A 978 -47.14 33.56 -6.77
N THR A 979 -48.31 33.72 -6.18
CA THR A 979 -49.52 33.00 -6.58
C THR A 979 -50.53 34.02 -7.09
N PHE A 980 -50.90 33.92 -8.36
CA PHE A 980 -51.86 34.80 -9.01
C PHE A 980 -53.18 34.05 -9.19
N PRO A 981 -54.22 34.37 -8.39
CA PRO A 981 -55.54 33.80 -8.59
C PRO A 981 -56.23 34.48 -9.76
N HIS A 982 -56.76 33.68 -10.67
CA HIS A 982 -57.45 34.17 -11.85
C HIS A 982 -58.84 33.54 -11.96
N LYS A 983 -59.76 34.33 -12.51
CA LYS A 983 -61.06 33.86 -12.99
C LYS A 983 -61.16 34.17 -14.48
N LEU A 984 -61.41 33.14 -15.28
CA LEU A 984 -61.72 33.27 -16.70
C LEU A 984 -63.19 33.01 -16.95
N THR A 985 -63.79 33.80 -17.82
CA THR A 985 -65.10 33.56 -18.40
C THR A 985 -64.90 33.19 -19.87
N ILE A 986 -65.30 31.98 -20.24
CA ILE A 986 -65.11 31.43 -21.58
C ILE A 986 -66.50 31.08 -22.12
N ASN A 987 -66.81 31.45 -23.36
CA ASN A 987 -68.06 31.19 -24.04
C ASN A 987 -67.83 30.74 -25.51
N GLU A 988 -68.88 30.68 -26.32
CA GLU A 988 -68.84 30.21 -27.71
C GLU A 988 -68.17 31.18 -28.69
N GLU A 989 -68.02 32.45 -28.31
CA GLU A 989 -67.45 33.52 -29.12
C GLU A 989 -65.91 33.50 -29.13
N GLU A 990 -65.24 32.78 -28.22
CA GLU A 990 -63.78 32.68 -28.23
C GLU A 990 -63.26 31.60 -29.21
N GLU A 991 -62.20 31.93 -29.94
CA GLU A 991 -61.42 31.00 -30.77
C GLU A 991 -60.25 30.44 -29.95
N GLU A 992 -59.58 31.33 -29.22
CA GLU A 992 -58.38 31.04 -28.47
C GLU A 992 -58.28 31.98 -27.26
N ILE A 993 -57.94 31.42 -26.10
CA ILE A 993 -57.47 32.20 -24.95
C ILE A 993 -56.07 31.71 -24.60
N LYS A 994 -55.17 32.68 -24.42
CA LYS A 994 -53.75 32.45 -24.20
C LYS A 994 -53.26 33.33 -23.04
N LEU A 995 -52.54 32.75 -22.10
CA LEU A 995 -51.90 33.44 -20.99
C LEU A 995 -50.40 33.30 -21.09
N GLU A 996 -49.64 34.38 -20.97
CA GLU A 996 -48.19 34.40 -21.11
C GLU A 996 -47.53 35.10 -19.94
N ILE A 997 -46.43 34.56 -19.45
CA ILE A 997 -45.53 35.25 -18.53
C ILE A 997 -44.47 35.95 -19.37
N ILE A 998 -44.47 37.28 -19.34
CA ILE A 998 -43.47 38.11 -19.98
C ILE A 998 -42.53 38.61 -18.89
N ASN A 999 -41.32 38.06 -18.86
CA ASN A 999 -40.24 38.55 -18.03
C ASN A 999 -39.14 39.08 -18.95
N THR A 1000 -38.78 40.36 -18.83
CA THR A 1000 -37.67 40.97 -19.57
C THR A 1000 -36.36 40.79 -18.84
#